data_AF-A0A942PXE5-F1
#
_entry.id   AF-A0A942PXE5-F1
#
_cell.length_a   1.000
_cell.length_b   1.000
_cell.length_c   1.000
_cell.angle_alpha   90.00
_cell.angle_beta   90.00
_cell.angle_gamma   90.00
#
_symmetry.space_group_name_H-M   'P 1'
#
loop_
_entity.id
_entity.type
_entity.pdbx_description
1 polymer ?
#
loop_
_entity_poly.entity_id
_entity_poly.type
_entity_poly.pdbx_seq_one_letter_code
_entity_poly.pdbx_strand_id
1 'polypeptide(L)'
;MNSLPSVSNNNQPTNNSSPQTKKVGNTQNKILEKIAKKLVKWKKNRPLGLVSTVVTSFISEKLSSLVNKIIKLSNLVFNRKIPNQNKLLLSQEKIDKSKNAWFMNLALIREAADSAELTEEQKKQIQFLASNYLAKTAPIHLKIMRTFFRKLAFLFQVSGTPNEHDYYHRFSLRKLIHLGASINLRLAYGEESPFILTDTTEFQHLLPLKFHVIEKIHPDSDSILTGLVKHFGASGKKALGAPMSCPFLFDLSATLGQKIETARNKQKETTFRREFGLFKSELNAAIGQAVDKLILQKPELARHRSKLIKFVKKNSTCICRTQVDRVAGIKVLPLFSKIQRFRALKMHHALADFVISTGIGMGAVSLRKEMPNSLEQHKKVSYAAKASNPSPFVRFYPQIHTFTEAAFYQRFSAIFGSISATAPLEKQIGISAEDLRLRKADIAKHPHTLLLGKATMDLLTGLLSQIEGTHWEEVHQHATYSQIIQASLFKIRESLATAELHLDKFNQFAQQMELIHAELATLLEIFRPYQPSAFSDIFKEALRPTIPENLQEYVHVGLGKTAVNLCAGINEAVWHINPAPHCVYSKGFYFEQAAFVGYENQFEKIREEDSSPPVDLYFGQFNPNIEIASNFVGYERRDVAKDIRALLVSGKAAPQLTVAIDCTIDKYDSENVRDLLQQFEKEIEAGSLNFVFFRSGQKFDMLGMDNYFGAPFYAVNNGSEKWKPFNRLPTREVHQTDILSCQWFCLANQYATTVLSQYRKLIFDNTRQILNHIPEKLKPGNPLNPKQRLRINTASEDMDACFIDIKVLGLGHKARSIELLGRFYEKMISKGIKLQTRATFGLYHPNALIISVNEVEDSSTIRLHPGLNPEENAVFIEYFESLA
;
A
#
# COMPACT_ATOMS: atom_id res chain seq x y z
N MET A 1 42.02 -48.18 -71.58
CA MET A 1 41.12 -48.22 -70.41
C MET A 1 41.62 -47.18 -69.42
N ASN A 2 40.89 -46.19 -68.93
CA ASN A 2 39.60 -45.59 -69.23
C ASN A 2 39.64 -44.18 -68.59
N SER A 3 38.91 -43.24 -69.20
CA SER A 3 38.54 -41.90 -68.71
C SER A 3 39.66 -40.96 -68.23
N LEU A 4 40.01 -40.07 -69.16
CA LEU A 4 41.00 -38.99 -69.13
C LEU A 4 40.42 -37.65 -68.61
N PRO A 5 41.29 -36.62 -68.41
CA PRO A 5 41.10 -35.48 -67.51
C PRO A 5 41.18 -34.10 -68.23
N SER A 6 41.44 -33.05 -67.44
CA SER A 6 42.25 -31.85 -67.74
C SER A 6 41.57 -30.51 -68.12
N VAL A 7 41.92 -29.50 -67.31
CA VAL A 7 42.59 -28.21 -67.64
C VAL A 7 41.92 -27.16 -68.56
N SER A 8 41.97 -25.93 -68.05
CA SER A 8 42.14 -24.59 -68.68
C SER A 8 40.95 -23.66 -68.97
N ASN A 9 41.06 -22.47 -68.35
CA ASN A 9 40.88 -21.09 -68.84
C ASN A 9 39.95 -20.81 -70.03
N ASN A 10 39.05 -19.82 -69.89
CA ASN A 10 39.25 -18.47 -70.46
C ASN A 10 38.09 -17.47 -70.21
N ASN A 11 38.50 -16.20 -70.13
CA ASN A 11 37.85 -14.95 -70.56
C ASN A 11 36.93 -14.11 -69.61
N GLN A 12 37.47 -12.92 -69.31
CA GLN A 12 36.90 -11.60 -68.93
C GLN A 12 35.77 -11.09 -69.88
N PRO A 13 35.14 -9.88 -69.76
CA PRO A 13 35.41 -8.69 -68.90
C PRO A 13 34.17 -7.91 -68.33
N THR A 14 34.46 -6.74 -67.70
CA THR A 14 33.63 -5.51 -67.49
C THR A 14 32.74 -5.47 -66.23
N ASN A 15 32.45 -4.36 -65.52
CA ASN A 15 32.80 -2.93 -65.65
C ASN A 15 32.52 -2.19 -64.30
N ASN A 16 33.11 -1.00 -64.18
CA ASN A 16 33.02 0.04 -63.14
C ASN A 16 31.63 0.31 -62.51
N SER A 17 31.61 0.64 -61.20
CA SER A 17 31.18 1.97 -60.69
C SER A 17 31.03 2.01 -59.16
N SER A 18 31.49 3.13 -58.58
CA SER A 18 31.42 3.55 -57.18
C SER A 18 29.99 3.66 -56.62
N PRO A 19 29.72 3.34 -55.33
CA PRO A 19 28.47 3.73 -54.69
C PRO A 19 28.53 5.17 -54.15
N GLN A 20 27.65 6.01 -54.71
CA GLN A 20 27.33 7.35 -54.25
C GLN A 20 26.74 7.36 -52.83
N THR A 21 27.20 8.30 -52.01
CA THR A 21 26.61 8.69 -50.73
C THR A 21 25.28 9.43 -50.94
N LYS A 22 24.15 8.80 -50.59
CA LYS A 22 22.83 9.48 -50.54
C LYS A 22 22.64 10.21 -49.21
N LYS A 23 22.55 11.55 -49.30
CA LYS A 23 22.14 12.50 -48.24
C LYS A 23 20.78 12.12 -47.63
N VAL A 24 20.80 11.58 -46.41
CA VAL A 24 19.63 11.46 -45.52
C VAL A 24 19.53 12.75 -44.69
N GLY A 25 19.04 13.83 -45.29
CA GLY A 25 18.93 15.13 -44.61
C GLY A 25 17.57 15.83 -44.73
N ASN A 26 16.73 15.44 -45.70
CA ASN A 26 15.59 16.29 -46.09
C ASN A 26 14.19 15.73 -45.73
N THR A 27 14.12 14.53 -45.16
CA THR A 27 12.84 13.86 -44.86
C THR A 27 12.32 14.15 -43.45
N GLN A 28 13.21 14.39 -42.47
CA GLN A 28 12.83 14.69 -41.09
C GLN A 28 12.17 16.08 -40.94
N ASN A 29 12.73 17.10 -41.58
CA ASN A 29 12.20 18.46 -41.48
C ASN A 29 10.82 18.58 -42.14
N LYS A 30 10.58 17.92 -43.27
CA LYS A 30 9.26 17.92 -43.94
C LYS A 30 8.15 17.24 -43.12
N ILE A 31 8.49 16.27 -42.28
CA ILE A 31 7.52 15.60 -41.40
C ILE A 31 7.17 16.49 -40.20
N LEU A 32 8.18 17.12 -39.58
CA LEU A 32 7.97 18.05 -38.46
C LEU A 32 7.16 19.28 -38.90
N GLU A 33 7.43 19.83 -40.08
CA GLU A 33 6.71 20.98 -40.62
C GLU A 33 5.23 20.65 -40.95
N LYS A 34 4.95 19.44 -41.46
CA LYS A 34 3.58 18.96 -41.70
C LYS A 34 2.79 18.76 -40.39
N ILE A 35 3.46 18.33 -39.32
CA ILE A 35 2.84 18.16 -37.99
C ILE A 35 2.53 19.52 -37.37
N ALA A 36 3.48 20.46 -37.42
CA ALA A 36 3.29 21.82 -36.92
C ALA A 36 2.15 22.55 -37.65
N LYS A 37 2.09 22.47 -38.99
CA LYS A 37 1.00 23.07 -39.79
C LYS A 37 -0.37 22.45 -39.48
N LYS A 38 -0.44 21.15 -39.18
CA LYS A 38 -1.70 20.49 -38.76
C LYS A 38 -2.15 20.90 -37.35
N LEU A 39 -1.22 21.07 -36.41
CA LEU A 39 -1.54 21.47 -35.03
C LEU A 39 -2.01 22.93 -34.95
N VAL A 40 -1.42 23.83 -35.75
CA VAL A 40 -1.82 25.25 -35.81
C VAL A 40 -3.23 25.40 -36.42
N LYS A 41 -3.58 24.61 -37.44
CA LYS A 41 -4.93 24.64 -38.04
C LYS A 41 -6.01 24.08 -37.11
N TRP A 42 -5.66 23.17 -36.20
CA TRP A 42 -6.60 22.54 -35.26
C TRP A 42 -6.96 23.44 -34.08
N LYS A 43 -6.10 24.40 -33.72
CA LYS A 43 -6.29 25.33 -32.60
C LYS A 43 -7.32 26.45 -32.85
N LYS A 44 -7.70 26.72 -34.11
CA LYS A 44 -8.47 27.95 -34.42
C LYS A 44 -9.98 27.89 -34.17
N ASN A 45 -10.63 26.72 -34.04
CA ASN A 45 -12.11 26.67 -34.14
C ASN A 45 -12.88 25.86 -33.07
N ARG A 46 -12.35 25.55 -31.87
CA ARG A 46 -13.16 24.86 -30.82
C ARG A 46 -12.82 25.26 -29.37
N PRO A 47 -13.81 25.30 -28.46
CA PRO A 47 -13.59 25.60 -27.03
C PRO A 47 -12.79 24.48 -26.32
N LEU A 48 -11.78 24.89 -25.54
CA LEU A 48 -10.73 24.01 -24.96
C LEU A 48 -11.26 22.87 -24.05
N GLY A 49 -12.44 23.02 -23.44
CA GLY A 49 -12.95 22.08 -22.43
C GLY A 49 -13.37 20.69 -22.96
N LEU A 50 -13.65 20.55 -24.26
CA LEU A 50 -14.07 19.27 -24.87
C LEU A 50 -12.91 18.50 -25.53
N VAL A 51 -11.76 19.17 -25.72
CA VAL A 51 -10.59 18.59 -26.37
C VAL A 51 -9.81 17.71 -25.39
N SER A 52 -9.73 18.05 -24.10
CA SER A 52 -8.90 17.30 -23.13
C SER A 52 -9.35 15.85 -22.91
N THR A 53 -10.66 15.56 -22.99
CA THR A 53 -11.21 14.24 -22.67
C THR A 53 -11.16 13.26 -23.84
N VAL A 54 -11.23 13.75 -25.09
CA VAL A 54 -11.06 12.93 -26.31
C VAL A 54 -9.58 12.78 -26.64
N VAL A 55 -8.77 13.80 -26.37
CA VAL A 55 -7.32 13.78 -26.58
C VAL A 55 -6.64 12.83 -25.60
N THR A 56 -7.09 12.67 -24.36
CA THR A 56 -6.48 11.70 -23.42
C THR A 56 -6.68 10.23 -23.81
N SER A 57 -7.82 9.85 -24.41
CA SER A 57 -8.01 8.46 -24.87
C SER A 57 -7.31 8.18 -26.21
N PHE A 58 -7.22 9.18 -27.10
CA PHE A 58 -6.49 9.04 -28.37
C PHE A 58 -4.96 9.18 -28.20
N ILE A 59 -4.52 9.91 -27.16
CA ILE A 59 -3.11 10.01 -26.80
C ILE A 59 -2.64 8.71 -26.16
N SER A 60 -3.36 7.99 -25.28
CA SER A 60 -2.78 6.79 -24.66
C SER A 60 -2.40 5.68 -25.68
N GLU A 61 -3.20 5.51 -26.74
CA GLU A 61 -2.89 4.57 -27.84
C GLU A 61 -1.75 5.04 -28.74
N LYS A 62 -1.65 6.35 -29.02
CA LYS A 62 -0.53 6.89 -29.81
C LYS A 62 0.74 7.11 -28.98
N LEU A 63 0.63 7.30 -27.67
CA LEU A 63 1.74 7.50 -26.75
C LEU A 63 2.40 6.15 -26.46
N SER A 64 1.66 5.04 -26.38
CA SER A 64 2.29 3.70 -26.33
C SER A 64 3.06 3.39 -27.62
N SER A 65 2.51 3.77 -28.79
CA SER A 65 3.21 3.70 -30.08
C SER A 65 4.45 4.61 -30.13
N LEU A 66 4.37 5.81 -29.57
CA LEU A 66 5.46 6.78 -29.50
C LEU A 66 6.56 6.33 -28.52
N VAL A 67 6.18 5.80 -27.36
CA VAL A 67 7.10 5.20 -26.37
C VAL A 67 7.81 4.00 -26.98
N ASN A 68 7.09 3.12 -27.70
CA ASN A 68 7.71 2.02 -28.44
C ASN A 68 8.67 2.49 -29.54
N LYS A 69 8.37 3.61 -30.20
CA LYS A 69 9.29 4.25 -31.16
C LYS A 69 10.50 4.88 -30.49
N ILE A 70 10.33 5.54 -29.34
CA ILE A 70 11.42 6.14 -28.54
C ILE A 70 12.32 5.04 -27.96
N ILE A 71 11.76 3.91 -27.52
CA ILE A 71 12.51 2.73 -27.09
C ILE A 71 13.30 2.13 -28.25
N LYS A 72 12.69 2.01 -29.44
CA LYS A 72 13.40 1.58 -30.65
C LYS A 72 14.52 2.54 -31.05
N LEU A 73 14.28 3.86 -30.96
CA LEU A 73 15.27 4.89 -31.27
C LEU A 73 16.42 4.90 -30.25
N SER A 74 16.10 4.76 -28.95
CA SER A 74 17.06 4.60 -27.86
C SER A 74 17.95 3.37 -28.07
N ASN A 75 17.37 2.23 -28.44
CA ASN A 75 18.14 1.03 -28.77
C ASN A 75 19.05 1.21 -30.00
N LEU A 76 18.67 2.09 -30.93
CA LEU A 76 19.43 2.43 -32.14
C LEU A 76 20.56 3.43 -31.85
N VAL A 77 20.32 4.38 -30.94
CA VAL A 77 21.27 5.45 -30.55
C VAL A 77 22.33 4.96 -29.56
N PHE A 78 21.99 4.05 -28.64
CA PHE A 78 22.91 3.58 -27.59
C PHE A 78 23.71 2.31 -27.95
N ASN A 79 23.68 1.86 -29.22
CA ASN A 79 24.57 0.85 -29.82
C ASN A 79 24.91 -0.38 -28.95
N ARG A 80 23.94 -0.92 -28.18
CA ARG A 80 24.16 -2.09 -27.32
C ARG A 80 24.18 -3.37 -28.16
N LYS A 81 25.39 -3.85 -28.51
CA LYS A 81 25.62 -5.17 -29.11
C LYS A 81 25.00 -6.26 -28.22
N ILE A 82 24.11 -7.06 -28.79
CA ILE A 82 23.59 -8.27 -28.16
C ILE A 82 24.75 -9.30 -28.13
N PRO A 83 25.13 -9.87 -26.98
CA PRO A 83 26.21 -10.84 -26.94
C PRO A 83 25.83 -12.09 -27.74
N ASN A 84 26.72 -12.55 -28.62
CA ASN A 84 26.57 -13.79 -29.36
C ASN A 84 26.48 -14.95 -28.36
N GLN A 85 25.32 -15.61 -28.31
CA GLN A 85 24.96 -16.56 -27.26
C GLN A 85 25.85 -17.81 -27.22
N ASN A 86 26.62 -18.07 -28.28
CA ASN A 86 27.43 -19.28 -28.44
C ASN A 86 28.83 -19.18 -27.81
N LYS A 87 29.35 -17.99 -27.45
CA LYS A 87 30.70 -17.87 -26.87
C LYS A 87 30.87 -18.52 -25.50
N LEU A 88 29.77 -18.67 -24.76
CA LEU A 88 29.74 -19.32 -23.44
C LEU A 88 29.73 -20.85 -23.55
N LEU A 89 29.26 -21.40 -24.68
CA LEU A 89 29.35 -22.82 -25.02
C LEU A 89 30.76 -23.21 -25.50
N LEU A 90 31.56 -22.21 -25.91
CA LEU A 90 32.94 -22.38 -26.38
C LEU A 90 33.99 -22.16 -25.28
N SER A 91 33.57 -22.03 -24.01
CA SER A 91 34.48 -21.92 -22.85
C SER A 91 35.45 -20.73 -22.87
N GLN A 92 35.12 -19.64 -23.58
CA GLN A 92 36.01 -18.49 -23.78
C GLN A 92 35.78 -17.32 -22.80
N GLU A 93 35.00 -17.48 -21.73
CA GLU A 93 34.80 -16.45 -20.69
C GLU A 93 35.14 -16.96 -19.28
N LYS A 94 35.78 -16.09 -18.48
CA LYS A 94 36.07 -16.35 -17.06
C LYS A 94 34.77 -16.52 -16.26
N ILE A 95 34.73 -17.57 -15.44
CA ILE A 95 33.61 -17.94 -14.59
C ILE A 95 33.62 -17.06 -13.32
N ASP A 96 32.51 -16.35 -13.09
CA ASP A 96 32.35 -15.42 -11.96
C ASP A 96 32.20 -16.15 -10.60
N LYS A 97 32.59 -15.53 -9.48
CA LYS A 97 32.68 -16.18 -8.14
C LYS A 97 31.38 -16.85 -7.66
N SER A 98 30.20 -16.35 -8.04
CA SER A 98 28.90 -16.95 -7.67
C SER A 98 28.61 -18.27 -8.39
N LYS A 99 29.24 -18.52 -9.54
CA LYS A 99 29.17 -19.81 -10.23
C LYS A 99 30.07 -20.86 -9.55
N ASN A 100 31.16 -20.46 -8.90
CA ASN A 100 32.07 -21.38 -8.21
C ASN A 100 31.43 -21.98 -6.95
N ALA A 101 30.79 -21.17 -6.11
CA ALA A 101 30.03 -21.67 -4.95
C ALA A 101 28.91 -22.64 -5.39
N TRP A 102 28.31 -22.38 -6.55
CA TRP A 102 27.30 -23.25 -7.14
C TRP A 102 27.87 -24.57 -7.68
N PHE A 103 28.98 -24.52 -8.42
CA PHE A 103 29.68 -25.73 -8.88
C PHE A 103 30.22 -26.55 -7.71
N MET A 104 30.65 -25.89 -6.63
CA MET A 104 31.13 -26.53 -5.42
C MET A 104 29.97 -27.21 -4.67
N ASN A 105 28.82 -26.55 -4.50
CA ASN A 105 27.63 -27.19 -3.92
C ASN A 105 27.12 -28.35 -4.77
N LEU A 106 27.15 -28.24 -6.10
CA LEU A 106 26.78 -29.33 -7.00
C LEU A 106 27.79 -30.49 -6.94
N ALA A 107 29.08 -30.19 -6.81
CA ALA A 107 30.13 -31.19 -6.64
C ALA A 107 29.99 -31.91 -5.29
N LEU A 108 29.79 -31.18 -4.19
CA LEU A 108 29.56 -31.74 -2.86
C LEU A 108 28.30 -32.61 -2.80
N ILE A 109 27.22 -32.23 -3.51
CA ILE A 109 26.01 -33.04 -3.62
C ILE A 109 26.23 -34.31 -4.44
N ARG A 110 27.06 -34.25 -5.49
CA ARG A 110 27.42 -35.42 -6.30
C ARG A 110 28.34 -36.37 -5.52
N GLU A 111 29.34 -35.83 -4.84
CA GLU A 111 30.25 -36.56 -3.97
C GLU A 111 29.48 -37.21 -2.80
N ALA A 112 28.51 -36.49 -2.22
CA ALA A 112 27.61 -37.08 -1.22
C ALA A 112 26.84 -38.27 -1.79
N ALA A 113 26.44 -38.26 -3.07
CA ALA A 113 25.77 -39.40 -3.71
C ALA A 113 26.67 -40.64 -3.87
N ASP A 114 27.99 -40.46 -3.83
CA ASP A 114 28.98 -41.53 -3.91
C ASP A 114 29.36 -42.07 -2.52
N SER A 115 28.81 -41.50 -1.44
CA SER A 115 29.04 -41.98 -0.08
C SER A 115 28.55 -43.42 0.13
N ALA A 116 29.41 -44.24 0.73
CA ALA A 116 29.11 -45.64 1.07
C ALA A 116 28.04 -45.76 2.17
N GLU A 117 27.78 -44.69 2.92
CA GLU A 117 26.83 -44.66 4.05
C GLU A 117 25.37 -44.43 3.61
N LEU A 118 25.16 -44.10 2.33
CA LEU A 118 23.83 -43.85 1.80
C LEU A 118 23.19 -45.12 1.22
N THR A 119 21.89 -45.27 1.43
CA THR A 119 21.10 -46.31 0.77
C THR A 119 20.99 -46.05 -0.74
N GLU A 120 20.85 -47.09 -1.55
CA GLU A 120 20.70 -46.96 -3.01
C GLU A 120 19.50 -46.09 -3.43
N GLU A 121 18.44 -46.07 -2.62
CA GLU A 121 17.28 -45.18 -2.79
C GLU A 121 17.69 -43.70 -2.60
N GLN A 122 18.45 -43.39 -1.54
CA GLN A 122 18.96 -42.04 -1.27
C GLN A 122 19.96 -41.59 -2.35
N LYS A 123 20.84 -42.49 -2.80
CA LYS A 123 21.76 -42.19 -3.91
C LYS A 123 21.00 -41.84 -5.19
N LYS A 124 19.95 -42.61 -5.53
CA LYS A 124 19.07 -42.30 -6.68
C LYS A 124 18.33 -40.98 -6.52
N GLN A 125 17.87 -40.64 -5.32
CA GLN A 125 17.20 -39.35 -5.03
C GLN A 125 18.17 -38.16 -5.14
N ILE A 126 19.39 -38.29 -4.62
CA ILE A 126 20.43 -37.27 -4.71
C ILE A 126 20.90 -37.11 -6.16
N GLN A 127 21.12 -38.21 -6.89
CA GLN A 127 21.43 -38.18 -8.31
C GLN A 127 20.29 -37.58 -9.14
N PHE A 128 19.04 -37.83 -8.78
CA PHE A 128 17.87 -37.20 -9.39
C PHE A 128 17.84 -35.69 -9.13
N LEU A 129 18.08 -35.24 -7.89
CA LEU A 129 18.16 -33.81 -7.53
C LEU A 129 19.31 -33.10 -8.26
N ALA A 130 20.49 -33.72 -8.28
CA ALA A 130 21.68 -33.21 -8.99
C ALA A 130 21.45 -33.11 -10.50
N SER A 131 20.80 -34.13 -11.11
CA SER A 131 20.65 -34.25 -12.57
C SER A 131 19.42 -33.53 -13.13
N ASN A 132 18.34 -33.38 -12.35
CA ASN A 132 17.09 -32.81 -12.83
C ASN A 132 16.74 -31.45 -12.24
N TYR A 133 17.16 -31.16 -11.01
CA TYR A 133 16.79 -29.91 -10.35
C TYR A 133 17.92 -28.87 -10.40
N LEU A 134 19.18 -29.27 -10.24
CA LEU A 134 20.31 -28.35 -10.24
C LEU A 134 20.97 -28.23 -11.62
N ALA A 135 21.29 -29.34 -12.30
CA ALA A 135 21.96 -29.29 -13.60
C ALA A 135 21.12 -28.65 -14.74
N LYS A 136 19.78 -28.70 -14.68
CA LYS A 136 18.89 -28.28 -15.79
C LYS A 136 18.26 -26.89 -15.61
N THR A 137 18.13 -26.37 -14.40
CA THR A 137 17.38 -25.12 -14.15
C THR A 137 18.24 -23.85 -14.26
N ALA A 138 19.56 -23.92 -14.10
CA ALA A 138 20.40 -22.72 -14.03
C ALA A 138 20.68 -22.01 -15.39
N PRO A 139 20.98 -22.70 -16.52
CA PRO A 139 21.43 -22.00 -17.74
C PRO A 139 20.30 -21.37 -18.57
N ILE A 140 19.12 -21.99 -18.55
CA ILE A 140 17.94 -21.52 -19.29
C ILE A 140 17.26 -20.38 -18.54
N HIS A 141 17.24 -20.43 -17.20
CA HIS A 141 16.59 -19.40 -16.41
C HIS A 141 17.42 -18.12 -16.37
N LEU A 142 18.75 -18.15 -16.17
CA LEU A 142 19.53 -16.91 -16.01
C LEU A 142 19.68 -16.07 -17.29
N LYS A 143 19.68 -16.68 -18.49
CA LYS A 143 19.93 -15.99 -19.77
C LYS A 143 18.64 -15.46 -20.41
N ILE A 144 17.53 -16.19 -20.26
CA ILE A 144 16.17 -15.70 -20.57
C ILE A 144 15.79 -14.61 -19.57
N MET A 145 16.06 -14.82 -18.27
CA MET A 145 15.89 -13.81 -17.23
C MET A 145 16.72 -12.56 -17.54
N ARG A 146 18.04 -12.62 -17.79
CA ARG A 146 18.86 -11.42 -18.08
C ARG A 146 18.39 -10.56 -19.27
N THR A 147 17.60 -11.12 -20.18
CA THR A 147 17.07 -10.40 -21.35
C THR A 147 15.63 -9.90 -21.12
N PHE A 148 14.85 -10.60 -20.29
CA PHE A 148 13.50 -10.19 -19.82
C PHE A 148 13.52 -9.25 -18.60
N PHE A 149 14.57 -9.29 -17.76
CA PHE A 149 14.85 -8.46 -16.56
C PHE A 149 15.12 -6.97 -16.89
N ARG A 150 14.84 -6.59 -18.11
CA ARG A 150 15.13 -5.30 -18.68
C ARG A 150 13.78 -4.59 -18.91
N LYS A 151 13.46 -3.50 -18.20
CA LYS A 151 14.34 -2.67 -17.38
C LYS A 151 13.56 -1.80 -16.41
N LEU A 152 13.51 -2.22 -15.16
CA LEU A 152 13.80 -1.42 -13.95
C LEU A 152 12.95 -1.86 -12.75
N ALA A 153 11.77 -2.44 -12.96
CA ALA A 153 10.84 -2.77 -11.87
C ALA A 153 11.41 -3.72 -10.79
N PHE A 154 12.33 -4.63 -11.13
CA PHE A 154 12.90 -5.63 -10.19
C PHE A 154 14.11 -5.16 -9.38
N LEU A 155 14.65 -3.95 -9.63
CA LEU A 155 15.60 -3.34 -8.69
C LEU A 155 14.87 -2.73 -7.48
N PHE A 156 13.53 -2.72 -7.52
CA PHE A 156 12.65 -2.28 -6.47
C PHE A 156 11.93 -3.50 -5.90
N GLN A 157 11.88 -3.61 -4.58
CA GLN A 157 11.23 -4.70 -3.87
C GLN A 157 9.71 -4.52 -3.86
N VAL A 158 9.13 -4.61 -5.04
CA VAL A 158 7.71 -4.82 -5.22
C VAL A 158 7.59 -5.93 -6.26
N SER A 159 7.29 -7.13 -5.77
CA SER A 159 6.64 -8.24 -6.49
C SER A 159 6.72 -8.19 -8.02
N GLY A 160 7.63 -9.01 -8.52
CA GLY A 160 8.15 -9.00 -9.88
C GLY A 160 7.21 -9.41 -11.01
N THR A 161 5.96 -8.94 -11.08
CA THR A 161 5.22 -8.93 -12.34
C THR A 161 4.36 -7.68 -12.50
N PRO A 162 4.07 -7.22 -13.74
CA PRO A 162 3.13 -6.13 -14.01
C PRO A 162 1.70 -6.36 -13.48
N ASN A 163 1.42 -7.55 -12.94
CA ASN A 163 0.13 -7.97 -12.38
C ASN A 163 0.16 -8.15 -10.86
N GLU A 164 1.31 -8.01 -10.20
CA GLU A 164 1.44 -8.27 -8.77
C GLU A 164 1.57 -6.96 -7.99
N HIS A 165 0.41 -6.41 -7.63
CA HIS A 165 0.26 -5.81 -6.32
C HIS A 165 0.05 -6.94 -5.30
N ASP A 166 1.08 -7.75 -5.07
CA ASP A 166 1.08 -8.71 -3.97
C ASP A 166 1.49 -7.97 -2.71
N TYR A 167 0.64 -7.05 -2.28
CA TYR A 167 0.47 -6.87 -0.86
C TYR A 167 -0.01 -8.23 -0.37
N TYR A 168 0.76 -8.89 0.50
CA TYR A 168 0.43 -10.22 1.00
C TYR A 168 -1.02 -10.30 1.56
N HIS A 169 -1.67 -9.14 1.83
CA HIS A 169 -3.06 -9.02 2.27
C HIS A 169 -4.02 -8.07 1.53
N ARG A 170 -3.59 -7.14 0.64
CA ARG A 170 -4.51 -6.24 -0.11
C ARG A 170 -4.55 -6.60 -1.58
N PHE A 171 -5.74 -6.93 -2.08
CA PHE A 171 -5.95 -6.93 -3.52
C PHE A 171 -6.43 -5.56 -3.96
N SER A 172 -5.83 -5.04 -5.04
CA SER A 172 -6.43 -3.91 -5.74
C SER A 172 -7.89 -4.22 -6.07
N LEU A 173 -8.76 -3.21 -6.07
CA LEU A 173 -10.16 -3.39 -6.43
C LEU A 173 -10.33 -4.10 -7.80
N ARG A 174 -9.41 -3.85 -8.74
CA ARG A 174 -9.34 -4.56 -10.02
C ARG A 174 -9.10 -6.06 -9.85
N LYS A 175 -8.20 -6.47 -8.94
CA LYS A 175 -7.91 -7.87 -8.64
C LYS A 175 -9.06 -8.53 -7.87
N LEU A 176 -9.75 -7.82 -6.97
CA LEU A 176 -10.99 -8.31 -6.34
C LEU A 176 -12.08 -8.61 -7.36
N ILE A 177 -12.32 -7.69 -8.30
CA ILE A 177 -13.24 -7.90 -9.41
C ILE A 177 -12.77 -9.08 -10.29
N HIS A 178 -11.46 -9.29 -10.44
CA HIS A 178 -10.90 -10.42 -11.18
C HIS A 178 -11.18 -11.77 -10.50
N LEU A 179 -10.86 -11.88 -9.21
CA LEU A 179 -11.05 -13.07 -8.40
C LEU A 179 -12.55 -13.44 -8.32
N GLY A 180 -13.43 -12.44 -8.22
CA GLY A 180 -14.88 -12.66 -8.18
C GLY A 180 -15.51 -13.04 -9.52
N ALA A 181 -14.74 -13.15 -10.62
CA ALA A 181 -15.29 -13.37 -11.96
C ALA A 181 -16.10 -14.67 -12.09
N SER A 182 -15.60 -15.76 -11.51
CA SER A 182 -16.27 -17.07 -11.57
C SER A 182 -17.63 -17.03 -10.89
N ILE A 183 -17.70 -16.41 -9.71
CA ILE A 183 -18.94 -16.17 -8.96
C ILE A 183 -19.85 -15.23 -9.75
N ASN A 184 -19.29 -14.16 -10.32
CA ASN A 184 -20.01 -13.16 -11.08
C ASN A 184 -20.81 -13.76 -12.24
N LEU A 185 -20.35 -14.86 -12.83
CA LEU A 185 -21.04 -15.57 -13.90
C LEU A 185 -22.34 -16.26 -13.46
N ARG A 186 -22.49 -16.53 -12.15
CA ARG A 186 -23.73 -17.06 -11.55
C ARG A 186 -24.74 -15.95 -11.22
N LEU A 187 -24.31 -14.70 -11.25
CA LEU A 187 -25.14 -13.55 -10.91
C LEU A 187 -25.77 -12.92 -12.16
N ALA A 188 -26.91 -12.27 -11.98
CA ALA A 188 -27.59 -11.50 -13.01
C ALA A 188 -26.63 -10.50 -13.68
N TYR A 189 -26.82 -10.22 -14.96
CA TYR A 189 -25.90 -9.42 -15.78
C TYR A 189 -24.50 -10.02 -16.01
N GLY A 190 -24.10 -11.12 -15.35
CA GLY A 190 -22.83 -11.80 -15.61
C GLY A 190 -21.64 -10.83 -15.72
N GLU A 191 -20.90 -10.88 -16.82
CA GLU A 191 -19.75 -9.99 -17.08
C GLU A 191 -20.13 -8.56 -17.49
N GLU A 192 -21.39 -8.28 -17.81
CA GLU A 192 -21.90 -6.94 -18.14
C GLU A 192 -21.96 -5.99 -16.94
N SER A 193 -21.68 -6.52 -15.75
CA SER A 193 -21.68 -5.79 -14.49
C SER A 193 -20.67 -6.43 -13.54
N PRO A 194 -19.84 -5.65 -12.83
CA PRO A 194 -18.82 -6.20 -11.95
C PRO A 194 -19.43 -6.69 -10.63
N PHE A 195 -18.86 -7.77 -10.11
CA PHE A 195 -19.02 -8.21 -8.74
C PHE A 195 -17.72 -7.90 -7.97
N ILE A 196 -17.85 -7.18 -6.87
CA ILE A 196 -16.75 -6.75 -6.01
C ILE A 196 -16.79 -7.62 -4.76
N LEU A 197 -15.73 -8.39 -4.52
CA LEU A 197 -15.59 -9.20 -3.31
C LEU A 197 -15.37 -8.30 -2.10
N THR A 198 -16.23 -8.40 -1.11
CA THR A 198 -16.27 -7.50 0.04
C THR A 198 -17.01 -8.14 1.21
N ASP A 199 -16.77 -7.63 2.41
CA ASP A 199 -17.69 -7.89 3.51
C ASP A 199 -18.94 -7.01 3.35
N THR A 200 -20.12 -7.61 3.23
CA THR A 200 -21.37 -6.89 2.98
C THR A 200 -21.98 -6.27 4.23
N THR A 201 -21.65 -6.78 5.42
CA THR A 201 -22.10 -6.25 6.71
C THR A 201 -21.35 -4.96 6.99
N GLU A 202 -20.03 -4.99 6.83
CA GLU A 202 -19.17 -3.82 7.01
C GLU A 202 -19.49 -2.71 6.04
N PHE A 203 -19.71 -3.11 4.79
CA PHE A 203 -20.05 -2.19 3.74
C PHE A 203 -21.36 -1.46 4.08
N GLN A 204 -22.40 -2.16 4.53
CA GLN A 204 -23.68 -1.54 4.92
C GLN A 204 -23.50 -0.52 6.03
N HIS A 205 -22.71 -0.86 7.05
CA HIS A 205 -22.50 -0.01 8.23
C HIS A 205 -21.83 1.32 7.88
N LEU A 206 -20.91 1.33 6.91
CA LEU A 206 -20.11 2.51 6.54
C LEU A 206 -20.68 3.31 5.38
N LEU A 207 -21.65 2.77 4.63
CA LEU A 207 -22.27 3.42 3.48
C LEU A 207 -22.81 4.84 3.76
N PRO A 208 -23.52 5.11 4.88
CA PRO A 208 -24.10 6.43 5.14
C PRO A 208 -23.08 7.57 5.26
N LEU A 209 -21.81 7.24 5.53
CA LEU A 209 -20.73 8.24 5.64
C LEU A 209 -20.40 8.91 4.31
N LYS A 210 -20.64 8.22 3.18
CA LYS A 210 -20.28 8.73 1.85
C LYS A 210 -21.45 8.80 0.88
N PHE A 211 -22.58 8.17 1.20
CA PHE A 211 -23.71 8.08 0.30
C PHE A 211 -25.02 8.46 0.96
N HIS A 212 -25.89 9.10 0.19
CA HIS A 212 -27.32 9.15 0.48
C HIS A 212 -27.89 7.78 0.08
N VAL A 213 -27.93 6.86 1.03
CA VAL A 213 -28.39 5.48 0.83
C VAL A 213 -29.92 5.47 0.74
N ILE A 214 -30.43 4.87 -0.33
CA ILE A 214 -31.87 4.69 -0.58
C ILE A 214 -32.13 3.18 -0.68
N GLU A 215 -32.69 2.61 0.39
CA GLU A 215 -33.00 1.17 0.50
C GLU A 215 -34.46 0.82 0.15
N LYS A 216 -35.26 1.81 -0.26
CA LYS A 216 -36.68 1.62 -0.55
C LYS A 216 -36.88 0.83 -1.84
N ILE A 217 -37.84 -0.10 -1.80
CA ILE A 217 -38.31 -0.89 -2.95
C ILE A 217 -38.73 0.03 -4.10
N HIS A 218 -39.45 1.11 -3.76
CA HIS A 218 -39.85 2.17 -4.67
C HIS A 218 -39.06 3.43 -4.33
N PRO A 219 -38.28 3.98 -5.27
CA PRO A 219 -37.53 5.21 -5.04
C PRO A 219 -38.51 6.38 -4.93
N ASP A 220 -38.53 7.07 -3.79
CA ASP A 220 -39.32 8.29 -3.64
C ASP A 220 -38.53 9.53 -4.10
N SER A 221 -39.26 10.54 -4.55
CA SER A 221 -38.66 11.80 -4.99
C SER A 221 -38.12 12.63 -3.82
N ASP A 222 -38.60 12.41 -2.59
CA ASP A 222 -38.25 13.23 -1.42
C ASP A 222 -36.84 12.93 -0.89
N SER A 223 -36.43 11.66 -0.91
CA SER A 223 -35.06 11.26 -0.54
C SER A 223 -34.03 11.84 -1.51
N ILE A 224 -34.34 11.81 -2.82
CA ILE A 224 -33.50 12.42 -3.86
C ILE A 224 -33.48 13.94 -3.73
N LEU A 225 -34.65 14.55 -3.48
CA LEU A 225 -34.78 15.99 -3.27
C LEU A 225 -33.94 16.45 -2.07
N THR A 226 -33.93 15.71 -0.97
CA THR A 226 -33.16 16.06 0.23
C THR A 226 -31.66 16.19 -0.07
N GLY A 227 -31.08 15.21 -0.78
CA GLY A 227 -29.68 15.29 -1.21
C GLY A 227 -29.41 16.42 -2.21
N LEU A 228 -30.37 16.70 -3.10
CA LEU A 228 -30.28 17.82 -4.04
C LEU A 228 -30.34 19.18 -3.34
N VAL A 229 -31.27 19.38 -2.40
CA VAL A 229 -31.42 20.64 -1.65
C VAL A 229 -30.13 20.94 -0.88
N LYS A 230 -29.54 19.94 -0.23
CA LYS A 230 -28.26 20.06 0.46
C LYS A 230 -27.14 20.51 -0.50
N HIS A 231 -27.00 19.84 -1.66
CA HIS A 231 -25.94 20.16 -2.64
C HIS A 231 -26.12 21.52 -3.33
N PHE A 232 -27.36 21.88 -3.67
CA PHE A 232 -27.69 23.09 -4.40
C PHE A 232 -27.94 24.31 -3.51
N GLY A 233 -27.86 24.17 -2.18
CA GLY A 233 -28.16 25.17 -1.15
C GLY A 233 -27.61 26.58 -1.46
N ALA A 234 -26.42 26.91 -0.98
CA ALA A 234 -25.81 28.23 -1.18
C ALA A 234 -25.25 28.45 -2.60
N SER A 235 -24.85 27.37 -3.29
CA SER A 235 -24.13 27.46 -4.57
C SER A 235 -25.03 27.59 -5.80
N GLY A 236 -26.34 27.27 -5.68
CA GLY A 236 -27.30 27.30 -6.78
C GLY A 236 -26.76 26.65 -8.05
N LYS A 237 -26.85 27.34 -9.19
CA LYS A 237 -26.39 26.83 -10.49
C LYS A 237 -24.90 26.43 -10.52
N LYS A 238 -24.02 27.08 -9.76
CA LYS A 238 -22.58 26.77 -9.75
C LYS A 238 -22.33 25.32 -9.30
N ALA A 239 -23.22 24.78 -8.46
CA ALA A 239 -23.16 23.41 -7.96
C ALA A 239 -23.23 22.33 -9.06
N LEU A 240 -23.75 22.64 -10.26
CA LEU A 240 -23.75 21.71 -11.41
C LEU A 240 -22.34 21.32 -11.88
N GLY A 241 -21.36 22.21 -11.67
CA GLY A 241 -19.97 21.97 -12.03
C GLY A 241 -19.15 21.31 -10.91
N ALA A 242 -19.65 21.30 -9.69
CA ALA A 242 -18.99 20.75 -8.52
C ALA A 242 -19.30 19.23 -8.38
N PRO A 243 -18.35 18.43 -7.86
CA PRO A 243 -18.65 17.06 -7.45
C PRO A 243 -19.68 17.08 -6.31
N MET A 244 -20.60 16.10 -6.31
CA MET A 244 -21.52 15.94 -5.19
C MET A 244 -20.76 15.32 -4.02
N SER A 245 -20.79 15.96 -2.85
CA SER A 245 -20.05 15.49 -1.66
C SER A 245 -20.56 14.13 -1.17
N CYS A 246 -21.87 13.92 -1.26
CA CYS A 246 -22.58 12.70 -0.89
C CYS A 246 -23.45 12.21 -2.06
N PRO A 247 -22.91 11.41 -3.00
CA PRO A 247 -23.69 10.85 -4.11
C PRO A 247 -24.80 9.90 -3.65
N PHE A 248 -25.77 9.64 -4.52
CA PHE A 248 -26.88 8.72 -4.25
C PHE A 248 -26.44 7.26 -4.45
N LEU A 249 -26.78 6.40 -3.50
CA LEU A 249 -26.58 4.95 -3.60
C LEU A 249 -27.91 4.23 -3.39
N PHE A 250 -28.37 3.54 -4.42
CA PHE A 250 -29.57 2.71 -4.39
C PHE A 250 -29.16 1.29 -4.05
N ASP A 251 -29.49 0.85 -2.84
CA ASP A 251 -29.21 -0.50 -2.39
C ASP A 251 -30.45 -1.39 -2.57
N LEU A 252 -30.42 -2.25 -3.59
CA LEU A 252 -31.53 -3.15 -3.93
C LEU A 252 -31.41 -4.52 -3.29
N SER A 253 -30.56 -4.68 -2.27
CA SER A 253 -30.34 -5.98 -1.61
C SER A 253 -31.64 -6.58 -1.05
N ALA A 254 -32.48 -5.78 -0.40
CA ALA A 254 -33.75 -6.25 0.16
C ALA A 254 -34.76 -6.68 -0.93
N THR A 255 -34.73 -6.04 -2.10
CA THR A 255 -35.71 -6.28 -3.18
C THR A 255 -35.27 -7.38 -4.15
N LEU A 256 -33.98 -7.35 -4.53
CA LEU A 256 -33.44 -8.16 -5.62
C LEU A 256 -32.38 -9.17 -5.17
N GLY A 257 -31.94 -9.12 -3.90
CA GLY A 257 -30.85 -9.96 -3.38
C GLY A 257 -31.10 -11.47 -3.54
N GLN A 258 -32.32 -11.94 -3.29
CA GLN A 258 -32.66 -13.35 -3.47
C GLN A 258 -32.79 -13.78 -4.94
N LYS A 259 -33.01 -12.82 -5.85
CA LYS A 259 -33.23 -13.08 -7.29
C LYS A 259 -31.98 -12.88 -8.14
N ILE A 260 -30.92 -12.32 -7.56
CA ILE A 260 -29.69 -11.98 -8.28
C ILE A 260 -28.89 -13.21 -8.69
N GLU A 261 -29.00 -14.34 -7.97
CA GLU A 261 -28.35 -15.58 -8.35
C GLU A 261 -29.16 -16.30 -9.43
N THR A 262 -28.81 -16.05 -10.69
CA THR A 262 -29.49 -16.62 -11.85
C THR A 262 -28.87 -17.95 -12.27
N ALA A 263 -27.62 -18.24 -11.88
CA ALA A 263 -26.84 -19.40 -12.31
C ALA A 263 -26.85 -19.60 -13.85
N ARG A 264 -26.88 -18.49 -14.60
CA ARG A 264 -27.06 -18.46 -16.07
C ARG A 264 -28.37 -19.05 -16.58
N ASN A 265 -29.35 -19.29 -15.72
CA ASN A 265 -30.69 -19.68 -16.13
C ASN A 265 -31.37 -18.50 -16.84
N LYS A 266 -31.70 -18.68 -18.13
CA LYS A 266 -32.29 -17.62 -18.98
C LYS A 266 -33.61 -17.06 -18.44
N GLN A 267 -34.44 -17.91 -17.82
CA GLN A 267 -35.72 -17.49 -17.27
C GLN A 267 -35.52 -16.63 -16.02
N LYS A 268 -34.68 -17.07 -15.09
CA LYS A 268 -34.30 -16.27 -13.90
C LYS A 268 -33.69 -14.92 -14.30
N GLU A 269 -32.79 -14.93 -15.28
CA GLU A 269 -32.18 -13.71 -15.84
C GLU A 269 -33.23 -12.76 -16.43
N THR A 270 -34.19 -13.29 -17.20
CA THR A 270 -35.28 -12.51 -17.80
C THR A 270 -36.17 -11.89 -16.72
N THR A 271 -36.53 -12.67 -15.69
CA THR A 271 -37.31 -12.19 -14.55
C THR A 271 -36.57 -11.07 -13.81
N PHE A 272 -35.29 -11.27 -13.48
CA PHE A 272 -34.47 -10.25 -12.82
C PHE A 272 -34.38 -8.96 -13.65
N ARG A 273 -34.12 -9.08 -14.96
CA ARG A 273 -34.03 -7.93 -15.87
C ARG A 273 -35.34 -7.18 -15.98
N ARG A 274 -36.48 -7.88 -16.00
CA ARG A 274 -37.81 -7.28 -15.99
C ARG A 274 -38.04 -6.46 -14.72
N GLU A 275 -37.80 -7.05 -13.55
CA GLU A 275 -37.99 -6.37 -12.26
C GLU A 275 -37.06 -5.17 -12.09
N PHE A 276 -35.77 -5.33 -12.42
CA PHE A 276 -34.84 -4.20 -12.41
C PHE A 276 -35.21 -3.12 -13.45
N GLY A 277 -35.83 -3.50 -14.57
CA GLY A 277 -36.37 -2.58 -15.57
C GLY A 277 -37.55 -1.75 -15.05
N LEU A 278 -38.43 -2.35 -14.25
CA LEU A 278 -39.52 -1.65 -13.55
C LEU A 278 -38.94 -0.62 -12.58
N PHE A 279 -38.01 -1.04 -11.70
CA PHE A 279 -37.32 -0.14 -10.77
C PHE A 279 -36.65 1.04 -11.49
N LYS A 280 -35.96 0.82 -12.62
CA LYS A 280 -35.38 1.90 -13.43
C LYS A 280 -36.41 2.91 -13.90
N SER A 281 -37.59 2.45 -14.30
CA SER A 281 -38.65 3.30 -14.83
C SER A 281 -39.20 4.18 -13.72
N GLU A 282 -39.49 3.59 -12.56
CA GLU A 282 -39.89 4.31 -11.34
C GLU A 282 -38.84 5.31 -10.89
N LEU A 283 -37.56 4.92 -10.86
CA LEU A 283 -36.47 5.80 -10.49
C LEU A 283 -36.35 7.00 -11.43
N ASN A 284 -36.51 6.81 -12.73
CA ASN A 284 -36.47 7.92 -13.68
C ASN A 284 -37.61 8.92 -13.42
N ALA A 285 -38.81 8.42 -13.07
CA ALA A 285 -39.94 9.26 -12.70
C ALA A 285 -39.64 10.02 -11.39
N ALA A 286 -39.14 9.33 -10.36
CA ALA A 286 -38.78 9.91 -9.07
C ALA A 286 -37.69 11.00 -9.21
N ILE A 287 -36.66 10.76 -10.03
CA ILE A 287 -35.64 11.77 -10.35
C ILE A 287 -36.27 12.99 -11.03
N GLY A 288 -37.17 12.77 -12.00
CA GLY A 288 -37.88 13.87 -12.67
C GLY A 288 -38.65 14.73 -11.68
N GLN A 289 -39.46 14.09 -10.83
CA GLN A 289 -40.24 14.76 -9.79
C GLN A 289 -39.35 15.50 -8.77
N ALA A 290 -38.25 14.88 -8.32
CA ALA A 290 -37.31 15.50 -7.39
C ALA A 290 -36.66 16.75 -7.99
N VAL A 291 -36.28 16.68 -9.27
CA VAL A 291 -35.73 17.84 -10.00
C VAL A 291 -36.78 18.93 -10.16
N ASP A 292 -38.03 18.57 -10.45
CA ASP A 292 -39.12 19.54 -10.58
C ASP A 292 -39.42 20.23 -9.24
N LYS A 293 -39.47 19.47 -8.13
CA LYS A 293 -39.57 20.02 -6.77
C LYS A 293 -38.40 20.94 -6.42
N LEU A 294 -37.17 20.56 -6.79
CA LEU A 294 -35.99 21.41 -6.58
C LEU A 294 -36.11 22.72 -7.37
N ILE A 295 -36.59 22.67 -8.63
CA ILE A 295 -36.80 23.87 -9.46
C ILE A 295 -37.88 24.77 -8.86
N LEU A 296 -38.93 24.21 -8.26
CA LEU A 296 -39.93 25.00 -7.54
C LEU A 296 -39.31 25.76 -6.36
N GLN A 297 -38.40 25.12 -5.62
CA GLN A 297 -37.66 25.76 -4.52
C GLN A 297 -36.57 26.74 -5.00
N LYS A 298 -36.05 26.52 -6.22
CA LYS A 298 -34.94 27.28 -6.83
C LYS A 298 -35.22 27.57 -8.31
N PRO A 299 -36.12 28.53 -8.62
CA PRO A 299 -36.58 28.79 -9.98
C PRO A 299 -35.47 29.11 -10.99
N GLU A 300 -34.33 29.65 -10.54
CA GLU A 300 -33.16 29.92 -11.36
C GLU A 300 -32.57 28.68 -12.05
N LEU A 301 -32.89 27.49 -11.55
CA LEU A 301 -32.45 26.22 -12.10
C LEU A 301 -33.36 25.68 -13.23
N ALA A 302 -34.52 26.28 -13.48
CA ALA A 302 -35.51 25.79 -14.46
C ALA A 302 -34.90 25.58 -15.86
N ARG A 303 -34.06 26.52 -16.32
CA ARG A 303 -33.34 26.45 -17.62
C ARG A 303 -32.31 25.31 -17.70
N HIS A 304 -32.09 24.60 -16.60
CA HIS A 304 -31.10 23.54 -16.47
C HIS A 304 -31.71 22.18 -16.09
N ARG A 305 -33.04 22.01 -16.14
CA ARG A 305 -33.73 20.76 -15.83
C ARG A 305 -33.08 19.50 -16.42
N SER A 306 -32.79 19.50 -17.73
CA SER A 306 -32.13 18.36 -18.39
C SER A 306 -30.72 18.09 -17.85
N LYS A 307 -29.96 19.16 -17.56
CA LYS A 307 -28.61 19.04 -16.95
C LYS A 307 -28.69 18.53 -15.51
N LEU A 308 -29.70 18.92 -14.74
CA LEU A 308 -29.97 18.42 -13.39
C LEU A 308 -30.29 16.93 -13.40
N ILE A 309 -31.18 16.48 -14.28
CA ILE A 309 -31.48 15.04 -14.42
C ILE A 309 -30.20 14.27 -14.77
N LYS A 310 -29.40 14.78 -15.72
CA LYS A 310 -28.11 14.16 -16.08
C LYS A 310 -27.11 14.18 -14.91
N PHE A 311 -27.13 15.25 -14.11
CA PHE A 311 -26.30 15.39 -12.92
C PHE A 311 -26.67 14.34 -11.88
N VAL A 312 -27.95 14.17 -11.54
CA VAL A 312 -28.42 13.13 -10.62
C VAL A 312 -27.97 11.75 -11.11
N LYS A 313 -28.26 11.42 -12.37
CA LYS A 313 -27.88 10.13 -12.98
C LYS A 313 -26.38 9.84 -12.94
N LYS A 314 -25.53 10.87 -13.11
CA LYS A 314 -24.07 10.75 -13.03
C LYS A 314 -23.57 10.50 -11.60
N ASN A 315 -24.31 11.01 -10.60
CA ASN A 315 -23.99 10.87 -9.18
C ASN A 315 -24.85 9.79 -8.50
N SER A 316 -25.39 8.83 -9.26
CA SER A 316 -26.16 7.71 -8.75
C SER A 316 -25.45 6.39 -9.03
N THR A 317 -25.29 5.59 -7.99
CA THR A 317 -24.82 4.20 -8.09
C THR A 317 -25.91 3.27 -7.61
N CYS A 318 -26.06 2.11 -8.24
CA CYS A 318 -27.00 1.09 -7.80
C CYS A 318 -26.24 -0.19 -7.54
N ILE A 319 -26.53 -0.82 -6.40
CA ILE A 319 -25.87 -2.03 -5.97
C ILE A 319 -26.89 -3.07 -5.54
N CYS A 320 -26.43 -4.31 -5.46
CA CYS A 320 -27.08 -5.38 -4.73
C CYS A 320 -26.00 -6.19 -4.03
N ARG A 321 -26.09 -6.28 -2.70
CA ARG A 321 -25.28 -7.15 -1.88
C ARG A 321 -25.81 -8.57 -2.03
N THR A 322 -24.90 -9.53 -2.08
CA THR A 322 -25.26 -10.94 -2.18
C THR A 322 -24.14 -11.80 -1.63
N GLN A 323 -24.51 -12.97 -1.13
CA GLN A 323 -23.59 -14.01 -0.72
C GLN A 323 -23.87 -15.23 -1.57
N VAL A 324 -22.84 -15.70 -2.27
CA VAL A 324 -22.90 -16.92 -3.05
C VAL A 324 -21.99 -17.93 -2.38
N ASP A 325 -22.56 -19.03 -1.92
CA ASP A 325 -21.90 -20.00 -1.06
C ASP A 325 -21.38 -19.32 0.22
N ARG A 326 -20.05 -19.23 0.41
CA ARG A 326 -19.43 -18.52 1.55
C ARG A 326 -18.86 -17.15 1.19
N VAL A 327 -19.00 -16.73 -0.07
CA VAL A 327 -18.35 -15.52 -0.57
C VAL A 327 -19.37 -14.39 -0.67
N ALA A 328 -19.21 -13.40 0.20
CA ALA A 328 -19.96 -12.16 0.14
C ALA A 328 -19.38 -11.18 -0.89
N GLY A 329 -20.23 -10.35 -1.46
CA GLY A 329 -19.80 -9.28 -2.34
C GLY A 329 -20.93 -8.35 -2.78
N ILE A 330 -20.55 -7.34 -3.56
CA ILE A 330 -21.45 -6.33 -4.10
C ILE A 330 -21.48 -6.44 -5.62
N LYS A 331 -22.68 -6.59 -6.17
CA LYS A 331 -22.94 -6.48 -7.59
C LYS A 331 -23.30 -5.03 -7.94
N VAL A 332 -22.55 -4.39 -8.84
CA VAL A 332 -22.84 -3.02 -9.28
C VAL A 332 -23.78 -3.03 -10.49
N LEU A 333 -25.04 -2.64 -10.29
CA LEU A 333 -26.09 -2.81 -11.29
C LEU A 333 -26.09 -1.68 -12.34
N PRO A 334 -26.31 -1.97 -13.64
CA PRO A 334 -26.22 -1.00 -14.72
C PRO A 334 -27.46 -0.09 -14.78
N LEU A 335 -27.51 0.92 -13.92
CA LEU A 335 -28.70 1.77 -13.72
C LEU A 335 -29.04 2.61 -14.96
N PHE A 336 -28.10 3.46 -15.43
CA PHE A 336 -28.34 4.39 -16.54
C PHE A 336 -27.43 4.19 -17.75
N SER A 337 -26.49 3.26 -17.68
CA SER A 337 -25.51 3.03 -18.74
C SER A 337 -24.92 1.63 -18.64
N LYS A 338 -24.36 1.14 -19.75
CA LYS A 338 -23.66 -0.15 -19.77
C LYS A 338 -22.39 -0.06 -18.94
N ILE A 339 -22.25 -0.93 -17.94
CA ILE A 339 -21.09 -0.99 -17.05
C ILE A 339 -20.10 -2.01 -17.63
N GLN A 340 -19.30 -1.61 -18.63
CA GLN A 340 -18.18 -2.47 -19.03
C GLN A 340 -17.21 -2.62 -17.85
N ARG A 341 -16.78 -3.84 -17.54
CA ARG A 341 -15.98 -4.21 -16.35
C ARG A 341 -14.91 -3.19 -15.94
N PHE A 342 -14.04 -2.80 -16.87
CA PHE A 342 -12.95 -1.85 -16.60
C PHE A 342 -13.40 -0.39 -16.51
N ARG A 343 -14.54 -0.05 -17.11
CA ARG A 343 -15.13 1.29 -17.05
C ARG A 343 -15.95 1.51 -15.79
N ALA A 344 -16.37 0.44 -15.12
CA ALA A 344 -17.15 0.51 -13.89
C ALA A 344 -16.50 1.41 -12.84
N LEU A 345 -15.20 1.23 -12.62
CA LEU A 345 -14.44 2.02 -11.64
C LEU A 345 -14.37 3.50 -12.01
N LYS A 346 -14.27 3.80 -13.31
CA LYS A 346 -14.27 5.19 -13.80
C LYS A 346 -15.66 5.83 -13.70
N MET A 347 -16.72 5.05 -13.92
CA MET A 347 -18.09 5.52 -13.92
C MET A 347 -18.64 5.69 -12.50
N HIS A 348 -18.26 4.79 -11.61
CA HIS A 348 -18.63 4.76 -10.19
C HIS A 348 -17.42 5.04 -9.29
N HIS A 349 -16.65 6.08 -9.65
CA HIS A 349 -15.43 6.44 -8.92
C HIS A 349 -15.68 6.66 -7.42
N ALA A 350 -16.77 7.32 -7.02
CA ALA A 350 -17.11 7.48 -5.61
C ALA A 350 -17.24 6.14 -4.85
N LEU A 351 -17.84 5.11 -5.45
CA LEU A 351 -17.92 3.77 -4.86
C LEU A 351 -16.54 3.09 -4.84
N ALA A 352 -15.78 3.20 -5.94
CA ALA A 352 -14.45 2.64 -6.02
C ALA A 352 -13.51 3.25 -4.98
N ASP A 353 -13.48 4.57 -4.89
CA ASP A 353 -12.71 5.36 -3.93
C ASP A 353 -13.14 5.03 -2.50
N PHE A 354 -14.46 4.88 -2.24
CA PHE A 354 -14.97 4.46 -0.94
C PHE A 354 -14.46 3.05 -0.55
N VAL A 355 -14.59 2.05 -1.42
CA VAL A 355 -14.11 0.68 -1.13
C VAL A 355 -12.58 0.65 -0.94
N ILE A 356 -11.84 1.40 -1.75
CA ILE A 356 -10.37 1.48 -1.67
C ILE A 356 -9.93 2.17 -0.38
N SER A 357 -10.49 3.34 -0.07
CA SER A 357 -10.11 4.14 1.10
C SER A 357 -10.47 3.43 2.40
N THR A 358 -11.70 2.91 2.53
CA THR A 358 -12.14 2.20 3.74
C THR A 358 -11.45 0.84 3.93
N GLY A 359 -10.95 0.24 2.86
CA GLY A 359 -10.35 -1.09 2.91
C GLY A 359 -11.34 -2.23 3.16
N ILE A 360 -12.65 -2.01 2.94
CA ILE A 360 -13.72 -3.02 3.15
C ILE A 360 -13.66 -4.17 2.12
N GLY A 361 -12.85 -4.01 1.06
CA GLY A 361 -12.59 -5.10 0.11
C GLY A 361 -12.03 -6.34 0.79
N MET A 362 -12.45 -7.52 0.33
CA MET A 362 -12.07 -8.78 0.97
C MET A 362 -10.54 -8.96 0.99
N GLY A 363 -9.96 -9.12 2.17
CA GLY A 363 -8.52 -9.31 2.35
C GLY A 363 -8.04 -10.65 1.78
N ALA A 364 -6.72 -10.78 1.55
CA ALA A 364 -6.18 -12.01 0.96
C ALA A 364 -6.38 -13.24 1.85
N VAL A 365 -6.36 -13.08 3.18
CA VAL A 365 -6.62 -14.17 4.13
C VAL A 365 -8.06 -14.67 4.01
N SER A 366 -9.04 -13.75 4.06
CA SER A 366 -10.45 -14.09 3.84
C SER A 366 -10.66 -14.74 2.48
N LEU A 367 -9.97 -14.28 1.43
CA LEU A 367 -10.06 -14.93 0.11
C LEU A 367 -9.43 -16.32 0.05
N ARG A 368 -8.34 -16.58 0.78
CA ARG A 368 -7.77 -17.94 0.92
C ARG A 368 -8.73 -18.88 1.63
N LYS A 369 -9.41 -18.37 2.66
CA LYS A 369 -10.42 -19.13 3.42
C LYS A 369 -11.67 -19.43 2.59
N GLU A 370 -12.22 -18.42 1.93
CA GLU A 370 -13.53 -18.52 1.25
C GLU A 370 -13.42 -18.95 -0.22
N MET A 371 -12.25 -18.83 -0.85
CA MET A 371 -12.02 -19.19 -2.27
C MET A 371 -10.73 -20.01 -2.50
N PRO A 372 -10.54 -21.16 -1.81
CA PRO A 372 -9.30 -21.95 -1.88
C PRO A 372 -8.92 -22.31 -3.33
N ASN A 373 -9.88 -22.81 -4.11
CA ASN A 373 -9.69 -23.19 -5.52
C ASN A 373 -9.26 -22.05 -6.45
N SER A 374 -9.58 -20.80 -6.11
CA SER A 374 -9.27 -19.64 -6.96
C SER A 374 -7.83 -19.15 -6.77
N LEU A 375 -7.21 -19.49 -5.64
CA LEU A 375 -5.81 -19.17 -5.33
C LEU A 375 -4.87 -20.36 -5.54
N GLU A 376 -5.41 -21.58 -5.58
CA GLU A 376 -4.70 -22.82 -5.95
C GLU A 376 -4.20 -22.87 -7.41
N GLN A 377 -4.46 -21.84 -8.24
CA GLN A 377 -3.87 -21.74 -9.58
C GLN A 377 -2.32 -21.71 -9.56
N HIS A 378 -1.72 -21.49 -8.39
CA HIS A 378 -0.32 -21.82 -8.14
C HIS A 378 -0.14 -23.30 -7.71
N LYS A 379 -0.57 -24.25 -8.55
CA LYS A 379 -0.29 -25.71 -8.42
C LYS A 379 1.21 -26.07 -8.46
N LYS A 380 2.10 -25.09 -8.31
CA LYS A 380 3.57 -25.23 -8.36
C LYS A 380 4.24 -24.94 -7.01
N VAL A 381 3.48 -24.73 -5.92
CA VAL A 381 4.05 -24.80 -4.58
C VAL A 381 3.96 -26.25 -4.11
N SER A 382 4.86 -27.07 -4.63
CA SER A 382 5.13 -28.38 -4.06
C SER A 382 5.92 -28.17 -2.77
N TYR A 383 5.27 -28.30 -1.62
CA TYR A 383 6.00 -28.56 -0.38
C TYR A 383 6.76 -29.88 -0.57
N ALA A 384 8.00 -29.95 -0.08
CA ALA A 384 8.89 -31.07 -0.33
C ALA A 384 8.37 -32.43 0.20
N ALA A 385 7.28 -32.45 0.97
CA ALA A 385 6.64 -33.65 1.47
C ALA A 385 5.29 -33.88 0.77
N LYS A 386 5.15 -35.00 0.05
CA LYS A 386 3.84 -35.54 -0.34
C LYS A 386 3.20 -36.20 0.87
N ALA A 387 1.95 -35.85 1.18
CA ALA A 387 1.18 -36.38 2.31
C ALA A 387 0.97 -37.92 2.27
N SER A 388 1.25 -38.58 1.15
CA SER A 388 1.02 -40.01 0.95
C SER A 388 2.09 -40.92 1.57
N ASN A 389 3.11 -40.37 2.25
CA ASN A 389 4.09 -41.18 2.99
C ASN A 389 4.59 -40.41 4.23
N PRO A 390 3.77 -40.29 5.29
CA PRO A 390 4.22 -39.71 6.54
C PRO A 390 5.15 -40.73 7.21
N SER A 391 6.46 -40.61 7.03
CA SER A 391 7.34 -41.14 8.07
C SER A 391 7.10 -40.26 9.32
N PRO A 392 6.52 -40.78 10.42
CA PRO A 392 5.97 -39.92 11.46
C PRO A 392 6.98 -39.24 12.40
N PHE A 393 8.32 -39.34 12.21
CA PHE A 393 9.20 -39.29 13.38
C PHE A 393 10.40 -38.34 13.40
N VAL A 394 10.68 -37.55 12.37
CA VAL A 394 11.80 -36.59 12.47
C VAL A 394 11.28 -35.17 12.62
N ARG A 395 10.96 -34.79 13.87
CA ARG A 395 10.86 -33.37 14.26
C ARG A 395 12.30 -32.88 14.49
N PHE A 396 12.77 -31.95 13.66
CA PHE A 396 14.07 -31.30 13.86
C PHE A 396 14.11 -30.52 15.18
N TYR A 397 12.94 -29.97 15.55
CA TYR A 397 12.70 -29.28 16.81
C TYR A 397 11.53 -29.97 17.51
N PRO A 398 11.76 -31.05 18.30
CA PRO A 398 10.67 -31.74 18.98
C PRO A 398 10.01 -30.85 20.03
N GLN A 399 10.76 -29.94 20.64
CA GLN A 399 10.30 -28.98 21.64
C GLN A 399 10.82 -27.58 21.31
N ILE A 400 10.13 -26.52 21.76
CA ILE A 400 10.52 -25.13 21.51
C ILE A 400 11.98 -24.85 21.91
N HIS A 401 12.41 -25.36 23.08
CA HIS A 401 13.76 -25.09 23.57
C HIS A 401 14.84 -25.70 22.66
N THR A 402 14.57 -26.79 21.95
CA THR A 402 15.56 -27.35 21.00
C THR A 402 15.85 -26.39 19.84
N PHE A 403 14.89 -25.53 19.46
CA PHE A 403 15.13 -24.46 18.51
C PHE A 403 15.86 -23.28 19.15
N THR A 404 15.43 -22.83 20.34
CA THR A 404 16.04 -21.67 20.99
C THR A 404 17.45 -21.96 21.50
N GLU A 405 17.78 -23.20 21.87
CA GLU A 405 19.13 -23.64 22.27
C GLU A 405 20.05 -23.92 21.08
N ALA A 406 19.53 -23.91 19.85
CA ALA A 406 20.34 -24.07 18.66
C ALA A 406 21.37 -22.94 18.57
N ALA A 407 22.62 -23.29 18.25
CA ALA A 407 23.75 -22.35 18.30
C ALA A 407 23.53 -21.06 17.48
N PHE A 408 22.85 -21.13 16.33
CA PHE A 408 22.52 -19.94 15.53
C PHE A 408 21.53 -19.02 16.23
N TYR A 409 20.49 -19.57 16.87
CA TYR A 409 19.53 -18.75 17.64
C TYR A 409 20.25 -18.10 18.81
N GLN A 410 21.01 -18.87 19.59
CA GLN A 410 21.74 -18.36 20.75
C GLN A 410 22.76 -17.29 20.36
N ARG A 411 23.53 -17.48 19.28
CA ARG A 411 24.46 -16.45 18.77
C ARG A 411 23.73 -15.18 18.37
N PHE A 412 22.70 -15.29 17.53
CA PHE A 412 21.99 -14.13 17.02
C PHE A 412 21.25 -13.39 18.15
N SER A 413 20.65 -14.13 19.09
CA SER A 413 20.07 -13.60 20.33
C SER A 413 21.12 -12.96 21.24
N ALA A 414 22.31 -13.54 21.35
CA ALA A 414 23.40 -12.94 22.10
C ALA A 414 23.85 -11.62 21.46
N ILE A 415 23.87 -11.52 20.13
CA ILE A 415 24.23 -10.29 19.40
C ILE A 415 23.17 -9.19 19.57
N PHE A 416 21.90 -9.51 19.33
CA PHE A 416 20.82 -8.52 19.19
C PHE A 416 19.84 -8.45 20.37
N GLY A 417 19.77 -9.48 21.22
CA GLY A 417 18.86 -9.59 22.34
C GLY A 417 19.48 -9.19 23.69
N SER A 418 18.71 -9.43 24.75
CA SER A 418 19.05 -9.06 26.14
C SER A 418 19.98 -10.07 26.84
N ILE A 419 20.37 -11.15 26.18
CA ILE A 419 21.12 -12.23 26.82
C ILE A 419 22.56 -11.76 27.09
N SER A 420 22.94 -11.80 28.36
CA SER A 420 24.31 -11.58 28.81
C SER A 420 25.11 -12.87 28.60
N ALA A 421 26.26 -12.79 27.93
CA ALA A 421 27.09 -13.97 27.73
C ALA A 421 27.73 -14.41 29.05
N THR A 422 27.36 -15.60 29.51
CA THR A 422 28.00 -16.28 30.64
C THR A 422 28.97 -17.34 30.11
N ALA A 423 29.97 -17.78 30.89
CA ALA A 423 30.96 -18.77 30.44
C ALA A 423 30.35 -20.10 29.88
N PRO A 424 29.21 -20.62 30.40
CA PRO A 424 28.50 -21.73 29.76
C PRO A 424 28.01 -21.41 28.35
N LEU A 425 27.61 -20.16 28.09
CA LEU A 425 27.11 -19.71 26.79
C LEU A 425 28.23 -19.70 25.73
N GLU A 426 29.46 -19.30 26.08
CA GLU A 426 30.60 -19.28 25.15
C GLU A 426 30.83 -20.64 24.48
N LYS A 427 30.82 -21.71 25.30
CA LYS A 427 30.97 -23.10 24.83
C LYS A 427 29.82 -23.52 23.91
N GLN A 428 28.60 -23.05 24.19
CA GLN A 428 27.40 -23.40 23.41
C GLN A 428 27.33 -22.64 22.07
N ILE A 429 27.74 -21.37 22.05
CA ILE A 429 27.63 -20.53 20.86
C ILE A 429 28.86 -20.63 19.93
N GLY A 430 30.00 -21.08 20.46
CA GLY A 430 31.26 -21.20 19.73
C GLY A 430 31.94 -19.86 19.44
N ILE A 431 31.69 -18.84 20.27
CA ILE A 431 32.26 -17.50 20.17
C ILE A 431 32.70 -17.08 21.58
N SER A 432 33.91 -16.54 21.71
CA SER A 432 34.41 -16.00 22.99
C SER A 432 33.61 -14.76 23.41
N ALA A 433 33.50 -14.47 24.72
CA ALA A 433 32.84 -13.25 25.18
C ALA A 433 33.48 -11.99 24.62
N GLU A 434 34.81 -12.02 24.40
CA GLU A 434 35.53 -10.91 23.80
C GLU A 434 35.16 -10.71 22.33
N ASP A 435 35.11 -11.78 21.52
CA ASP A 435 34.66 -11.69 20.12
C ASP A 435 33.22 -11.21 20.02
N LEU A 436 32.34 -11.68 20.91
CA LEU A 436 30.94 -11.22 20.96
C LEU A 436 30.86 -9.74 21.33
N ARG A 437 31.66 -9.29 22.31
CA ARG A 437 31.74 -7.88 22.71
C ARG A 437 32.22 -7.00 21.56
N LEU A 438 33.25 -7.43 20.83
CA LEU A 438 33.75 -6.74 19.64
C LEU A 438 32.68 -6.68 18.54
N ARG A 439 31.98 -7.78 18.27
CA ARG A 439 30.87 -7.81 17.29
C ARG A 439 29.72 -6.88 17.68
N LYS A 440 29.32 -6.86 18.95
CA LYS A 440 28.30 -5.92 19.46
C LYS A 440 28.74 -4.46 19.28
N ALA A 441 29.98 -4.16 19.62
CA ALA A 441 30.54 -2.83 19.46
C ALA A 441 30.60 -2.40 17.99
N ASP A 442 30.85 -3.34 17.08
CA ASP A 442 30.86 -3.07 15.64
C ASP A 442 29.43 -2.84 15.10
N ILE A 443 28.48 -3.70 15.44
CA ILE A 443 27.07 -3.56 15.04
C ILE A 443 26.45 -2.28 15.61
N ALA A 444 26.88 -1.83 16.80
CA ALA A 444 26.43 -0.56 17.38
C ALA A 444 26.78 0.66 16.51
N LYS A 445 27.78 0.57 15.63
CA LYS A 445 28.09 1.60 14.63
C LYS A 445 27.13 1.59 13.44
N HIS A 446 26.40 0.49 13.24
CA HIS A 446 25.40 0.30 12.19
C HIS A 446 23.99 0.25 12.81
N PRO A 447 23.43 1.40 13.23
CA PRO A 447 22.18 1.45 13.99
C PRO A 447 21.01 0.83 13.21
N HIS A 448 21.06 0.86 11.88
CA HIS A 448 20.06 0.21 11.02
C HIS A 448 20.05 -1.32 11.15
N THR A 449 21.23 -1.95 11.20
CA THR A 449 21.38 -3.39 11.40
C THR A 449 20.99 -3.76 12.84
N LEU A 450 21.46 -2.97 13.82
CA LEU A 450 21.13 -3.15 15.23
C LEU A 450 19.62 -3.15 15.48
N LEU A 451 18.91 -2.11 15.05
CA LEU A 451 17.48 -1.95 15.32
C LEU A 451 16.65 -3.04 14.65
N LEU A 452 16.91 -3.34 13.38
CA LEU A 452 16.13 -4.35 12.65
C LEU A 452 16.40 -5.77 13.17
N GLY A 453 17.66 -6.09 13.51
CA GLY A 453 18.03 -7.36 14.13
C GLY A 453 17.44 -7.52 15.53
N LYS A 454 17.52 -6.47 16.36
CA LYS A 454 16.93 -6.45 17.71
C LYS A 454 15.42 -6.64 17.65
N ALA A 455 14.71 -5.85 16.85
CA ALA A 455 13.26 -5.97 16.74
C ALA A 455 12.84 -7.38 16.29
N THR A 456 13.56 -7.96 15.32
CA THR A 456 13.28 -9.33 14.87
C THR A 456 13.49 -10.36 15.98
N MET A 457 14.54 -10.21 16.79
CA MET A 457 14.79 -11.13 17.91
C MET A 457 13.84 -10.93 19.09
N ASP A 458 13.48 -9.69 19.42
CA ASP A 458 12.49 -9.40 20.45
C ASP A 458 11.15 -10.07 20.09
N LEU A 459 10.71 -9.93 18.84
CA LEU A 459 9.47 -10.54 18.33
C LEU A 459 9.55 -12.07 18.28
N LEU A 460 10.64 -12.64 17.76
CA LEU A 460 10.79 -14.09 17.67
C LEU A 460 10.86 -14.73 19.06
N THR A 461 11.64 -14.15 19.98
CA THR A 461 11.74 -14.62 21.37
C THR A 461 10.40 -14.47 22.08
N GLY A 462 9.74 -13.32 21.91
CA GLY A 462 8.41 -13.06 22.47
C GLY A 462 7.40 -14.11 22.02
N LEU A 463 7.33 -14.41 20.72
CA LEU A 463 6.43 -15.43 20.17
C LEU A 463 6.69 -16.79 20.80
N LEU A 464 7.94 -17.25 20.78
CA LEU A 464 8.29 -18.57 21.30
C LEU A 464 8.05 -18.68 22.82
N SER A 465 8.18 -17.58 23.56
CA SER A 465 7.88 -17.55 25.00
C SER A 465 6.39 -17.63 25.34
N GLN A 466 5.52 -17.30 24.38
CA GLN A 466 4.07 -17.31 24.55
C GLN A 466 3.42 -18.64 24.14
N ILE A 467 4.19 -19.58 23.58
CA ILE A 467 3.67 -20.88 23.18
C ILE A 467 3.89 -21.86 24.35
N GLU A 468 2.80 -22.27 24.99
CA GLU A 468 2.83 -23.29 26.03
C GLU A 468 3.24 -24.66 25.47
N GLY A 469 3.95 -25.47 26.27
CA GLY A 469 4.41 -26.80 25.84
C GLY A 469 3.26 -27.76 25.49
N THR A 470 2.11 -27.64 26.18
CA THR A 470 0.88 -28.38 25.88
C THR A 470 0.30 -28.01 24.52
N HIS A 471 0.18 -26.71 24.24
CA HIS A 471 -0.31 -26.19 22.95
C HIS A 471 0.64 -26.55 21.80
N TRP A 472 1.95 -26.50 22.04
CA TRP A 472 2.95 -26.98 21.09
C TRP A 472 2.70 -28.43 20.68
N GLU A 473 2.53 -29.32 21.64
CA GLU A 473 2.25 -30.73 21.35
C GLU A 473 0.91 -30.94 20.66
N GLU A 474 -0.14 -30.22 21.07
CA GLU A 474 -1.46 -30.27 20.44
C GLU A 474 -1.39 -29.94 18.94
N VAL A 475 -0.79 -28.79 18.59
CA VAL A 475 -0.67 -28.38 17.19
C VAL A 475 0.21 -29.36 16.39
N HIS A 476 1.23 -29.94 17.02
CA HIS A 476 2.09 -30.94 16.40
C HIS A 476 1.44 -32.31 16.18
N GLN A 477 0.30 -32.61 16.81
CA GLN A 477 -0.50 -33.80 16.50
C GLN A 477 -1.16 -33.69 15.11
N HIS A 478 -1.37 -32.47 14.61
CA HIS A 478 -1.86 -32.24 13.25
C HIS A 478 -0.71 -32.35 12.23
N ALA A 479 -0.70 -33.41 11.41
CA ALA A 479 0.39 -33.72 10.47
C ALA A 479 0.81 -32.53 9.57
N THR A 480 -0.16 -31.81 9.00
CA THR A 480 0.12 -30.64 8.15
C THR A 480 0.76 -29.48 8.93
N TYR A 481 0.22 -29.11 10.10
CA TYR A 481 0.78 -28.03 10.91
C TYR A 481 2.15 -28.39 11.46
N SER A 482 2.35 -29.62 11.90
CA SER A 482 3.66 -30.14 12.30
C SER A 482 4.71 -29.90 11.22
N GLN A 483 4.43 -30.26 9.96
CA GLN A 483 5.34 -30.03 8.84
C GLN A 483 5.58 -28.54 8.57
N ILE A 484 4.53 -27.70 8.61
CA ILE A 484 4.65 -26.26 8.37
C ILE A 484 5.49 -25.60 9.47
N ILE A 485 5.28 -25.95 10.74
CA ILE A 485 6.06 -25.44 11.88
C ILE A 485 7.54 -25.80 11.70
N GLN A 486 7.86 -27.07 11.46
CA GLN A 486 9.24 -27.52 11.30
C GLN A 486 9.92 -26.83 10.11
N ALA A 487 9.22 -26.69 8.99
CA ALA A 487 9.73 -25.97 7.82
C ALA A 487 9.97 -24.48 8.12
N SER A 488 9.05 -23.83 8.84
CA SER A 488 9.14 -22.41 9.20
C SER A 488 10.34 -22.18 10.13
N LEU A 489 10.50 -22.98 11.18
CA LEU A 489 11.62 -22.89 12.12
C LEU A 489 12.96 -23.16 11.44
N PHE A 490 13.03 -24.16 10.56
CA PHE A 490 14.23 -24.45 9.78
C PHE A 490 14.62 -23.24 8.92
N LYS A 491 13.67 -22.64 8.20
CA LYS A 491 13.93 -21.44 7.39
C LYS A 491 14.32 -20.22 8.22
N ILE A 492 13.71 -20.03 9.39
CA ILE A 492 14.12 -18.98 10.33
C ILE A 492 15.57 -19.20 10.72
N ARG A 493 15.98 -20.43 11.09
CA ARG A 493 17.37 -20.75 11.40
C ARG A 493 18.32 -20.41 10.25
N GLU A 494 18.01 -20.83 9.02
CA GLU A 494 18.84 -20.55 7.85
C GLU A 494 18.93 -19.04 7.56
N SER A 495 17.83 -18.31 7.74
CA SER A 495 17.78 -16.85 7.54
C SER A 495 18.57 -16.12 8.62
N LEU A 496 18.52 -16.56 9.89
CA LEU A 496 19.35 -16.03 10.97
C LEU A 496 20.84 -16.25 10.69
N ALA A 497 21.22 -17.46 10.26
CA ALA A 497 22.59 -17.78 9.88
C ALA A 497 23.08 -16.90 8.71
N THR A 498 22.25 -16.75 7.68
CA THR A 498 22.57 -15.91 6.51
C THR A 498 22.63 -14.43 6.87
N ALA A 499 21.78 -13.96 7.79
CA ALA A 499 21.82 -12.59 8.27
C ALA A 499 23.12 -12.29 9.04
N GLU A 500 23.57 -13.22 9.88
CA GLU A 500 24.84 -13.10 10.61
C GLU A 500 26.04 -12.97 9.63
N LEU A 501 26.00 -13.67 8.49
CA LEU A 501 27.03 -13.57 7.44
C LEU A 501 27.01 -12.23 6.66
N HIS A 502 25.97 -11.41 6.85
CA HIS A 502 25.71 -10.20 6.06
C HIS A 502 25.48 -8.97 6.94
N LEU A 503 26.00 -8.97 8.17
CA LEU A 503 25.91 -7.84 9.10
C LEU A 503 26.49 -6.53 8.51
N ASP A 504 27.48 -6.65 7.62
CA ASP A 504 28.14 -5.57 6.89
C ASP A 504 27.39 -5.14 5.61
N LYS A 505 26.34 -5.88 5.22
CA LYS A 505 25.62 -5.70 3.95
C LYS A 505 24.14 -5.56 4.20
N PHE A 506 23.73 -4.35 4.58
CA PHE A 506 22.36 -4.05 4.99
C PHE A 506 21.28 -4.59 4.04
N ASN A 507 21.45 -4.48 2.72
CA ASN A 507 20.47 -4.99 1.75
C ASN A 507 20.24 -6.51 1.87
N GLN A 508 21.31 -7.27 2.12
CA GLN A 508 21.24 -8.72 2.26
C GLN A 508 20.71 -9.08 3.65
N PHE A 509 21.15 -8.37 4.69
CA PHE A 509 20.64 -8.49 6.06
C PHE A 509 19.13 -8.24 6.15
N ALA A 510 18.66 -7.09 5.65
CA ALA A 510 17.24 -6.71 5.69
C ALA A 510 16.37 -7.71 4.95
N GLN A 511 16.83 -8.26 3.82
CA GLN A 511 16.13 -9.31 3.11
C GLN A 511 15.96 -10.58 3.98
N GLN A 512 16.97 -10.98 4.75
CA GLN A 512 16.83 -12.11 5.67
C GLN A 512 15.86 -11.81 6.80
N MET A 513 15.84 -10.57 7.31
CA MET A 513 14.86 -10.15 8.32
C MET A 513 13.43 -10.27 7.77
N GLU A 514 13.16 -9.81 6.55
CA GLU A 514 11.84 -10.00 5.92
C GLU A 514 11.43 -11.47 5.80
N LEU A 515 12.38 -12.35 5.45
CA LEU A 515 12.11 -13.80 5.36
C LEU A 515 11.76 -14.39 6.74
N ILE A 516 12.47 -13.98 7.79
CA ILE A 516 12.13 -14.38 9.16
C ILE A 516 10.73 -13.92 9.53
N HIS A 517 10.37 -12.67 9.23
CA HIS A 517 9.04 -12.13 9.54
C HIS A 517 7.92 -12.84 8.75
N ALA A 518 8.19 -13.27 7.52
CA ALA A 518 7.23 -14.06 6.74
C ALA A 518 6.95 -15.43 7.39
N GLU A 519 7.98 -16.10 7.90
CA GLU A 519 7.82 -17.37 8.62
C GLU A 519 7.23 -17.15 10.02
N LEU A 520 7.56 -16.03 10.69
CA LEU A 520 6.95 -15.63 11.96
C LEU A 520 5.43 -15.40 11.81
N ALA A 521 4.98 -14.79 10.71
CA ALA A 521 3.56 -14.67 10.40
C ALA A 521 2.86 -16.04 10.30
N THR A 522 3.53 -17.02 9.70
CA THR A 522 3.03 -18.40 9.61
C THR A 522 2.88 -19.02 10.99
N LEU A 523 3.89 -18.85 11.85
CA LEU A 523 3.85 -19.35 13.23
C LEU A 523 2.77 -18.64 14.07
N LEU A 524 2.59 -17.32 13.94
CA LEU A 524 1.52 -16.59 14.62
C LEU A 524 0.13 -17.07 14.21
N GLU A 525 -0.08 -17.33 12.92
CA GLU A 525 -1.37 -17.81 12.42
C GLU A 525 -1.73 -19.21 12.93
N ILE A 526 -0.72 -20.06 13.11
CA ILE A 526 -0.89 -21.43 13.61
C ILE A 526 -1.08 -21.44 15.13
N PHE A 527 -0.21 -20.77 15.87
CA PHE A 527 -0.22 -20.83 17.33
C PHE A 527 -1.22 -19.89 17.98
N ARG A 528 -1.46 -18.71 17.40
CA ARG A 528 -2.38 -17.68 17.92
C ARG A 528 -2.30 -17.50 19.46
N PRO A 529 -1.12 -17.15 19.99
CA PRO A 529 -0.90 -17.13 21.44
C PRO A 529 -1.78 -16.13 22.21
N TYR A 530 -2.37 -15.15 21.52
CA TYR A 530 -3.19 -14.11 22.16
C TYR A 530 -4.67 -14.30 21.86
N GLN A 531 -5.50 -14.11 22.88
CA GLN A 531 -6.92 -13.89 22.67
C GLN A 531 -7.16 -12.49 22.06
N PRO A 532 -8.21 -12.28 21.25
CA PRO A 532 -8.48 -10.97 20.64
C PRO A 532 -8.60 -9.82 21.66
N SER A 533 -9.08 -10.11 22.87
CA SER A 533 -9.19 -9.12 23.96
C SER A 533 -7.85 -8.70 24.57
N ALA A 534 -6.79 -9.50 24.41
CA ALA A 534 -5.48 -9.23 25.03
C ALA A 534 -4.81 -7.97 24.48
N PHE A 535 -5.15 -7.56 23.24
CA PHE A 535 -4.57 -6.37 22.63
C PHE A 535 -4.80 -5.12 23.48
N SER A 536 -6.00 -4.97 24.06
CA SER A 536 -6.36 -3.81 24.87
C SER A 536 -5.40 -3.65 26.06
N ASP A 537 -5.23 -4.69 26.86
CA ASP A 537 -4.39 -4.62 28.07
C ASP A 537 -2.92 -4.38 27.71
N ILE A 538 -2.40 -5.09 26.70
CA ILE A 538 -1.03 -4.94 26.22
C ILE A 538 -0.78 -3.51 25.70
N PHE A 539 -1.70 -3.00 24.89
CA PHE A 539 -1.53 -1.67 24.29
C PHE A 539 -1.70 -0.56 25.32
N LYS A 540 -2.59 -0.74 26.31
CA LYS A 540 -2.74 0.20 27.42
C LYS A 540 -1.44 0.31 28.23
N GLU A 541 -0.78 -0.81 28.53
CA GLU A 541 0.52 -0.79 29.20
C GLU A 541 1.60 -0.11 28.34
N ALA A 542 1.63 -0.39 27.03
CA ALA A 542 2.56 0.26 26.10
C ALA A 542 2.35 1.79 26.00
N LEU A 543 1.16 2.30 26.32
CA LEU A 543 0.82 3.72 26.33
C LEU A 543 1.12 4.41 27.67
N ARG A 544 1.49 3.67 28.72
CA ARG A 544 1.70 4.22 30.06
C ARG A 544 2.67 5.42 30.12
N PRO A 545 3.80 5.44 29.37
CA PRO A 545 4.69 6.60 29.36
C PRO A 545 4.11 7.86 28.69
N THR A 546 3.07 7.69 27.86
CA THR A 546 2.47 8.72 27.01
C THR A 546 1.25 9.36 27.65
N ILE A 547 0.47 8.58 28.40
CA ILE A 547 -0.77 9.08 29.03
C ILE A 547 -0.45 9.56 30.46
N PRO A 548 -0.89 10.79 30.85
CA PRO A 548 -0.78 11.25 32.23
C PRO A 548 -1.39 10.25 33.23
N GLU A 549 -0.77 10.07 34.40
CA GLU A 549 -1.16 9.03 35.38
C GLU A 549 -2.63 9.17 35.82
N ASN A 550 -3.07 10.40 36.04
CA ASN A 550 -4.46 10.77 36.39
C ASN A 550 -5.47 10.51 35.27
N LEU A 551 -5.02 10.32 34.03
CA LEU A 551 -5.89 10.01 32.89
C LEU A 551 -5.93 8.53 32.52
N GLN A 552 -5.15 7.67 33.19
CA GLN A 552 -5.04 6.23 32.86
C GLN A 552 -6.38 5.47 32.97
N GLU A 553 -7.26 5.87 33.89
CA GLU A 553 -8.58 5.25 34.05
C GLU A 553 -9.56 5.61 32.91
N TYR A 554 -9.33 6.75 32.24
CA TYR A 554 -10.16 7.26 31.14
C TYR A 554 -9.77 6.70 29.77
N VAL A 555 -8.76 5.82 29.72
CA VAL A 555 -8.24 5.25 28.47
C VAL A 555 -9.06 4.04 28.02
N HIS A 556 -9.63 4.15 26.83
CA HIS A 556 -10.28 3.05 26.10
C HIS A 556 -9.47 2.71 24.85
N VAL A 557 -9.02 1.47 24.72
CA VAL A 557 -8.06 1.02 23.69
C VAL A 557 -8.70 0.05 22.71
N GLY A 558 -8.22 0.04 21.48
CA GLY A 558 -8.66 -0.92 20.47
C GLY A 558 -7.73 -1.01 19.26
N LEU A 559 -7.97 -2.03 18.44
CA LEU A 559 -7.24 -2.28 17.20
C LEU A 559 -8.19 -2.26 16.01
N GLY A 560 -8.13 -1.16 15.26
CA GLY A 560 -8.87 -1.01 14.01
C GLY A 560 -8.23 -1.78 12.86
N LYS A 561 -8.96 -2.04 11.76
CA LYS A 561 -8.41 -2.62 10.52
C LYS A 561 -7.35 -1.75 9.85
N THR A 562 -7.73 -0.50 9.59
CA THR A 562 -6.89 0.50 8.92
C THR A 562 -7.19 1.86 9.51
N ALA A 563 -6.24 2.80 9.43
CA ALA A 563 -6.45 4.15 9.96
C ALA A 563 -7.63 4.87 9.28
N VAL A 564 -7.88 4.55 8.01
CA VAL A 564 -9.00 5.11 7.25
C VAL A 564 -10.34 4.47 7.65
N ASN A 565 -10.38 3.15 7.83
CA ASN A 565 -11.57 2.46 8.38
C ASN A 565 -11.92 2.99 9.78
N LEU A 566 -10.91 3.22 10.62
CA LEU A 566 -11.11 3.79 11.93
C LEU A 566 -11.58 5.24 11.87
N CYS A 567 -11.01 6.06 10.98
CA CYS A 567 -11.51 7.42 10.73
C CYS A 567 -13.00 7.41 10.31
N ALA A 568 -13.41 6.44 9.49
CA ALA A 568 -14.82 6.22 9.17
C ALA A 568 -15.64 5.85 10.43
N GLY A 569 -15.14 4.96 11.29
CA GLY A 569 -15.75 4.64 12.59
C GLY A 569 -15.88 5.83 13.54
N ILE A 570 -14.88 6.72 13.59
CA ILE A 570 -14.93 7.97 14.37
C ILE A 570 -16.05 8.88 13.86
N ASN A 571 -16.16 9.07 12.54
CA ASN A 571 -17.26 9.86 11.95
C ASN A 571 -18.63 9.24 12.25
N GLU A 572 -18.72 7.91 12.19
CA GLU A 572 -19.95 7.18 12.50
C GLU A 572 -20.33 7.30 13.99
N ALA A 573 -19.36 7.23 14.89
CA ALA A 573 -19.58 7.45 16.32
C ALA A 573 -20.11 8.87 16.62
N VAL A 574 -19.56 9.90 15.96
CA VAL A 574 -20.07 11.28 16.05
C VAL A 574 -21.48 11.38 15.47
N TRP A 575 -21.77 10.70 14.36
CA TRP A 575 -23.10 10.70 13.75
C TRP A 575 -24.19 10.13 14.67
N HIS A 576 -23.87 9.14 15.51
CA HIS A 576 -24.79 8.63 16.54
C HIS A 576 -25.06 9.63 17.67
N ILE A 577 -24.15 10.58 17.89
CA ILE A 577 -24.32 11.66 18.87
C ILE A 577 -25.13 12.81 18.24
N ASN A 578 -24.76 13.20 17.03
CA ASN A 578 -25.40 14.25 16.24
C ASN A 578 -25.60 13.75 14.79
N PRO A 579 -26.85 13.51 14.33
CA PRO A 579 -27.12 13.01 12.98
C PRO A 579 -26.71 13.92 11.82
N ALA A 580 -26.37 15.18 12.11
CA ALA A 580 -25.87 16.15 11.13
C ALA A 580 -24.60 16.84 11.67
N PRO A 581 -23.51 16.08 11.91
CA PRO A 581 -22.36 16.61 12.59
C PRO A 581 -21.56 17.56 11.70
N HIS A 582 -21.02 18.61 12.29
CA HIS A 582 -20.06 19.49 11.65
C HIS A 582 -18.65 19.03 11.98
N CYS A 583 -18.09 18.24 11.07
CA CYS A 583 -16.73 17.74 11.15
C CYS A 583 -15.79 18.67 10.39
N VAL A 584 -14.64 19.00 10.98
CA VAL A 584 -13.59 19.80 10.36
C VAL A 584 -12.26 19.08 10.45
N TYR A 585 -11.33 19.44 9.57
CA TYR A 585 -9.97 18.90 9.61
C TYR A 585 -8.92 19.98 9.43
N SER A 586 -7.77 19.72 10.02
CA SER A 586 -6.62 20.60 10.02
C SER A 586 -5.86 20.55 8.69
N LYS A 587 -5.32 21.67 8.20
CA LYS A 587 -4.36 21.68 7.07
C LYS A 587 -3.27 20.60 7.20
N GLY A 588 -2.95 19.96 6.08
CA GLY A 588 -1.98 18.86 5.96
C GLY A 588 -2.56 17.47 6.19
N PHE A 589 -3.79 17.36 6.71
CA PHE A 589 -4.43 16.09 7.07
C PHE A 589 -4.51 15.14 5.88
N TYR A 590 -4.47 13.85 6.16
CA TYR A 590 -4.36 12.84 5.12
C TYR A 590 -5.59 12.84 4.20
N PHE A 591 -5.36 12.97 2.88
CA PHE A 591 -6.42 13.28 1.93
C PHE A 591 -7.54 12.22 1.84
N GLU A 592 -7.23 10.94 2.11
CA GLU A 592 -8.24 9.87 2.13
C GLU A 592 -9.16 10.00 3.36
N GLN A 593 -8.62 10.47 4.49
CA GLN A 593 -9.40 10.76 5.69
C GLN A 593 -10.21 12.05 5.53
N ALA A 594 -9.59 13.10 4.97
CA ALA A 594 -10.28 14.36 4.64
C ALA A 594 -11.47 14.15 3.68
N ALA A 595 -11.45 13.11 2.85
CA ALA A 595 -12.55 12.76 1.95
C ALA A 595 -13.84 12.33 2.69
N PHE A 596 -13.75 11.84 3.93
CA PHE A 596 -14.91 11.53 4.78
C PHE A 596 -15.51 12.77 5.42
N VAL A 597 -14.65 13.75 5.72
CA VAL A 597 -15.06 15.02 6.32
C VAL A 597 -15.65 15.96 5.25
N GLY A 598 -15.13 15.92 4.03
CA GLY A 598 -15.43 16.84 2.93
C GLY A 598 -14.32 17.88 2.80
N TYR A 599 -13.72 18.02 1.61
CA TYR A 599 -12.51 18.83 1.40
C TYR A 599 -12.71 20.33 1.69
N GLU A 600 -13.95 20.80 1.68
CA GLU A 600 -14.36 22.15 2.03
C GLU A 600 -14.22 22.47 3.53
N ASN A 601 -14.27 21.47 4.41
CA ASN A 601 -14.35 21.62 5.86
C ASN A 601 -12.97 21.76 6.52
N GLN A 602 -12.13 22.65 5.97
CA GLN A 602 -10.84 22.96 6.55
C GLN A 602 -11.01 23.87 7.76
N PHE A 603 -10.39 23.52 8.87
CA PHE A 603 -10.44 24.26 10.12
C PHE A 603 -10.13 25.75 9.94
N GLU A 604 -9.12 26.08 9.13
CA GLU A 604 -8.70 27.46 8.90
C GLU A 604 -9.83 28.31 8.30
N LYS A 605 -10.63 27.75 7.40
CA LYS A 605 -11.76 28.44 6.78
C LYS A 605 -12.91 28.60 7.76
N ILE A 606 -13.27 27.52 8.45
CA ILE A 606 -14.36 27.51 9.43
C ILE A 606 -14.08 28.46 10.60
N ARG A 607 -12.82 28.58 11.00
CA ARG A 607 -12.41 29.54 12.03
C ARG A 607 -12.74 30.98 11.63
N GLU A 608 -12.59 31.33 10.36
CA GLU A 608 -12.84 32.68 9.81
C GLU A 608 -14.32 32.95 9.49
N GLU A 609 -15.14 31.91 9.36
CA GLU A 609 -16.57 32.04 9.05
C GLU A 609 -17.42 32.16 10.34
N ASP A 610 -17.94 33.35 10.64
CA ASP A 610 -18.77 33.58 11.84
C ASP A 610 -20.08 32.76 11.85
N SER A 611 -20.61 32.44 10.67
CA SER A 611 -21.87 31.70 10.52
C SER A 611 -21.71 30.17 10.56
N SER A 612 -20.50 29.65 10.81
CA SER A 612 -20.27 28.20 10.83
C SER A 612 -20.98 27.55 12.02
N PRO A 613 -21.65 26.39 11.85
CA PRO A 613 -22.24 25.68 12.98
C PRO A 613 -21.14 25.21 13.96
N PRO A 614 -21.48 24.95 15.24
CA PRO A 614 -20.53 24.39 16.21
C PRO A 614 -19.90 23.10 15.69
N VAL A 615 -18.59 22.94 15.89
CA VAL A 615 -17.79 21.80 15.47
C VAL A 615 -18.00 20.65 16.44
N ASP A 616 -18.50 19.52 15.94
CA ASP A 616 -18.66 18.28 16.72
C ASP A 616 -17.38 17.44 16.70
N LEU A 617 -16.61 17.51 15.61
CA LEU A 617 -15.41 16.71 15.39
C LEU A 617 -14.30 17.53 14.75
N TYR A 618 -13.15 17.60 15.40
CA TYR A 618 -11.93 18.16 14.86
C TYR A 618 -10.91 17.05 14.58
N PHE A 619 -10.49 16.91 13.32
CA PHE A 619 -9.38 16.05 12.93
C PHE A 619 -8.07 16.82 12.82
N GLY A 620 -7.03 16.34 13.49
CA GLY A 620 -5.70 16.93 13.45
C GLY A 620 -4.58 15.90 13.31
N GLN A 621 -3.36 16.39 13.16
CA GLN A 621 -2.12 15.63 13.30
C GLN A 621 -1.02 16.62 13.71
N PHE A 622 -0.05 16.19 14.51
CA PHE A 622 1.07 17.05 14.90
C PHE A 622 2.04 17.28 13.75
N ASN A 623 2.37 16.22 13.01
CA ASN A 623 3.34 16.25 11.92
C ASN A 623 2.62 16.07 10.57
N PRO A 624 2.56 17.09 9.70
CA PRO A 624 1.80 17.00 8.47
C PRO A 624 2.30 15.94 7.48
N ASN A 625 1.40 15.11 6.97
CA ASN A 625 1.74 14.02 6.05
C ASN A 625 1.84 14.48 4.58
N ILE A 626 0.90 15.29 4.09
CA ILE A 626 0.85 15.64 2.67
C ILE A 626 0.35 17.05 2.41
N GLU A 627 1.11 17.78 1.59
CA GLU A 627 0.74 19.11 1.11
C GLU A 627 1.15 19.25 -0.37
N ILE A 628 0.15 19.26 -1.24
CA ILE A 628 0.34 19.15 -2.70
C ILE A 628 0.28 20.49 -3.41
N ALA A 629 -0.19 21.55 -2.75
CA ALA A 629 -0.35 22.86 -3.37
C ALA A 629 0.97 23.36 -3.99
N SER A 630 0.88 23.94 -5.18
CA SER A 630 2.02 24.44 -5.97
C SER A 630 2.75 25.61 -5.32
N ASN A 631 2.10 26.33 -4.41
CA ASN A 631 2.68 27.41 -3.62
C ASN A 631 3.20 26.95 -2.25
N PHE A 632 3.05 25.66 -1.89
CA PHE A 632 3.53 25.14 -0.62
C PHE A 632 5.06 25.07 -0.60
N VAL A 633 5.68 25.49 0.51
CA VAL A 633 7.14 25.68 0.62
C VAL A 633 7.79 24.95 1.79
N GLY A 634 7.05 24.68 2.87
CA GLY A 634 7.64 24.10 4.06
C GLY A 634 6.60 23.48 4.97
N TYR A 635 6.99 22.37 5.58
CA TYR A 635 6.20 21.69 6.60
C TYR A 635 6.54 22.24 7.99
N GLU A 636 5.53 22.36 8.82
CA GLU A 636 5.66 22.85 10.19
C GLU A 636 4.85 21.93 11.10
N ARG A 637 5.36 21.73 12.33
CA ARG A 637 4.59 21.07 13.37
C ARG A 637 3.34 21.90 13.66
N ARG A 638 2.20 21.23 13.79
CA ARG A 638 0.92 21.86 14.07
C ARG A 638 0.67 21.94 15.58
N ASP A 639 0.35 23.14 16.05
CA ASP A 639 -0.12 23.39 17.42
C ASP A 639 -1.61 23.02 17.53
N VAL A 640 -1.87 21.72 17.71
CA VAL A 640 -3.22 21.18 17.87
C VAL A 640 -3.91 21.77 19.11
N ALA A 641 -3.16 22.07 20.17
CA ALA A 641 -3.72 22.61 21.40
C ALA A 641 -4.29 24.03 21.20
N LYS A 642 -3.59 24.86 20.42
CA LYS A 642 -4.06 26.19 20.04
C LYS A 642 -5.34 26.13 19.20
N ASP A 643 -5.46 25.16 18.30
CA ASP A 643 -6.67 25.00 17.49
C ASP A 643 -7.89 24.63 18.35
N ILE A 644 -7.72 23.71 19.31
CA ILE A 644 -8.79 23.32 20.24
C ILE A 644 -9.19 24.51 21.13
N ARG A 645 -8.21 25.24 21.68
CA ARG A 645 -8.48 26.47 22.45
C ARG A 645 -9.25 27.50 21.61
N ALA A 646 -8.87 27.68 20.36
CA ALA A 646 -9.57 28.60 19.47
C ALA A 646 -11.04 28.21 19.29
N LEU A 647 -11.37 26.92 19.15
CA LEU A 647 -12.76 26.45 19.09
C LEU A 647 -13.52 26.70 20.39
N LEU A 648 -12.92 26.36 21.54
CA LEU A 648 -13.56 26.50 22.85
C LEU A 648 -13.81 27.98 23.19
N VAL A 649 -12.81 28.85 23.05
CA VAL A 649 -12.89 30.27 23.41
C VAL A 649 -13.84 31.04 22.49
N SER A 650 -13.91 30.69 21.20
CA SER A 650 -14.84 31.33 20.27
C SER A 650 -16.28 30.83 20.37
N GLY A 651 -16.56 29.84 21.23
CA GLY A 651 -17.88 29.19 21.29
C GLY A 651 -18.23 28.38 20.03
N LYS A 652 -17.25 28.10 19.16
CA LYS A 652 -17.42 27.29 17.95
C LYS A 652 -17.26 25.80 18.22
N ALA A 653 -16.89 25.37 19.41
CA ALA A 653 -16.93 23.96 19.81
C ALA A 653 -18.36 23.54 20.20
N ALA A 654 -18.81 22.38 19.73
CA ALA A 654 -20.01 21.77 20.29
C ALA A 654 -19.77 21.38 21.77
N PRO A 655 -20.83 21.25 22.61
CA PRO A 655 -20.68 20.83 24.00
C PRO A 655 -20.04 19.45 24.21
N GLN A 656 -19.99 18.64 23.15
CA GLN A 656 -19.42 17.29 23.13
C GLN A 656 -18.38 17.19 22.00
N LEU A 657 -17.40 18.08 22.01
CA LEU A 657 -16.36 18.12 20.97
C LEU A 657 -15.47 16.87 21.05
N THR A 658 -15.37 16.15 19.95
CA THR A 658 -14.36 15.11 19.76
C THR A 658 -13.16 15.66 19.02
N VAL A 659 -11.96 15.36 19.52
CA VAL A 659 -10.68 15.68 18.90
C VAL A 659 -10.01 14.38 18.48
N ALA A 660 -9.92 14.14 17.17
CA ALA A 660 -9.29 12.96 16.61
C ALA A 660 -7.92 13.28 16.00
N ILE A 661 -6.87 12.60 16.45
CA ILE A 661 -5.48 12.91 16.08
C ILE A 661 -4.84 11.70 15.40
N ASP A 662 -4.39 11.91 14.16
CA ASP A 662 -3.59 10.92 13.44
C ASP A 662 -2.12 11.00 13.89
N CYS A 663 -1.68 10.00 14.66
CA CYS A 663 -0.34 9.83 15.20
C CYS A 663 0.53 8.89 14.34
N THR A 664 0.24 8.75 13.04
CA THR A 664 1.03 7.88 12.15
C THR A 664 2.49 8.33 12.03
N ILE A 665 2.74 9.65 12.01
CA ILE A 665 4.07 10.25 12.02
C ILE A 665 4.31 10.85 13.42
N ASP A 666 4.18 10.00 14.44
CA ASP A 666 4.51 10.38 15.81
C ASP A 666 5.19 9.20 16.52
N LYS A 667 5.83 9.47 17.65
CA LYS A 667 6.50 8.45 18.47
C LYS A 667 5.47 7.70 19.33
N TYR A 668 5.82 6.52 19.85
CA TYR A 668 4.92 5.83 20.81
C TYR A 668 4.82 6.64 22.10
N ASP A 669 5.97 7.07 22.60
CA ASP A 669 6.23 7.92 23.76
C ASP A 669 6.13 9.40 23.40
N SER A 670 5.06 9.77 22.68
CA SER A 670 4.87 11.15 22.20
C SER A 670 4.63 12.13 23.35
N GLU A 671 5.61 13.01 23.57
CA GLU A 671 5.48 14.14 24.50
C GLU A 671 4.37 15.09 24.06
N ASN A 672 4.16 15.25 22.74
CA ASN A 672 3.08 16.09 22.20
C ASN A 672 1.70 15.61 22.65
N VAL A 673 1.49 14.29 22.66
CA VAL A 673 0.23 13.69 23.15
C VAL A 673 0.09 13.93 24.64
N ARG A 674 1.14 13.65 25.42
CA ARG A 674 1.13 13.79 26.89
C ARG A 674 0.78 15.22 27.29
N ASP A 675 1.48 16.18 26.72
CA ASP A 675 1.32 17.61 27.02
C ASP A 675 -0.06 18.10 26.60
N LEU A 676 -0.57 17.64 25.45
CA LEU A 676 -1.92 17.95 25.00
C LEU A 676 -2.99 17.43 25.97
N LEU A 677 -2.88 16.16 26.39
CA LEU A 677 -3.81 15.55 27.33
C LEU A 677 -3.79 16.23 28.69
N GLN A 678 -2.60 16.54 29.20
CA GLN A 678 -2.42 17.26 30.47
C GLN A 678 -3.05 18.67 30.41
N GLN A 679 -2.93 19.35 29.26
CA GLN A 679 -3.47 20.69 29.11
C GLN A 679 -5.01 20.75 29.10
N PHE A 680 -5.67 19.67 28.67
CA PHE A 680 -7.13 19.56 28.56
C PHE A 680 -7.75 18.55 29.52
N GLU A 681 -7.03 18.20 30.58
CA GLU A 681 -7.44 17.24 31.61
C GLU A 681 -8.82 17.56 32.20
N LYS A 682 -9.03 18.81 32.61
CA LYS A 682 -10.29 19.24 33.24
C LYS A 682 -11.48 19.08 32.30
N GLU A 683 -11.30 19.41 31.03
CA GLU A 683 -12.32 19.29 30.00
C GLU A 683 -12.66 17.84 29.68
N ILE A 684 -11.68 16.93 29.76
CA ILE A 684 -11.85 15.47 29.64
C ILE A 684 -12.65 14.94 30.82
N GLU A 685 -12.26 15.26 32.06
CA GLU A 685 -12.93 14.83 33.29
C GLU A 685 -14.39 15.32 33.35
N ALA A 686 -14.61 16.59 33.00
CA ALA A 686 -15.95 17.18 32.87
C ALA A 686 -16.76 16.55 31.72
N GLY A 687 -16.12 15.75 30.86
CA GLY A 687 -16.73 15.11 29.70
C GLY A 687 -17.10 16.09 28.59
N SER A 688 -16.50 17.27 28.55
CA SER A 688 -16.71 18.23 27.44
C SER A 688 -15.85 17.90 26.22
N LEU A 689 -14.73 17.21 26.43
CA LEU A 689 -13.84 16.72 25.38
C LEU A 689 -13.72 15.20 25.39
N ASN A 690 -13.63 14.63 24.20
CA ASN A 690 -13.20 13.26 23.94
C ASN A 690 -12.01 13.30 22.98
N PHE A 691 -10.86 12.81 23.41
CA PHE A 691 -9.73 12.66 22.50
C PHE A 691 -9.71 11.26 21.91
N VAL A 692 -9.44 11.13 20.62
CA VAL A 692 -9.23 9.85 19.94
C VAL A 692 -7.91 9.90 19.19
N PHE A 693 -6.92 9.15 19.65
CA PHE A 693 -5.63 9.03 18.98
C PHE A 693 -5.60 7.74 18.20
N PHE A 694 -5.14 7.81 16.96
CA PHE A 694 -5.03 6.63 16.12
C PHE A 694 -3.81 6.73 15.21
N ARG A 695 -3.29 5.60 14.76
CA ARG A 695 -2.21 5.58 13.78
C ARG A 695 -2.30 4.43 12.82
N SER A 696 -1.73 4.57 11.63
CA SER A 696 -1.54 3.47 10.70
C SER A 696 -0.39 2.58 11.17
N GLY A 697 -0.71 1.41 11.73
CA GLY A 697 0.32 0.44 12.08
C GLY A 697 1.03 -0.17 10.86
N GLN A 698 0.45 -0.01 9.66
CA GLN A 698 1.05 -0.49 8.42
C GLN A 698 2.36 0.20 8.04
N LYS A 699 2.69 1.32 8.68
CA LYS A 699 3.91 2.09 8.39
C LYS A 699 5.06 1.58 9.26
N PHE A 700 5.30 2.27 10.37
CA PHE A 700 6.43 2.02 11.24
C PHE A 700 6.23 0.81 12.19
N ASP A 701 5.00 0.47 12.58
CA ASP A 701 4.74 -0.64 13.53
C ASP A 701 5.06 -2.02 12.93
N MET A 702 5.31 -2.08 11.62
CA MET A 702 5.69 -3.30 10.89
C MET A 702 7.12 -3.21 10.35
N LEU A 703 7.95 -2.33 10.92
CA LEU A 703 9.33 -2.12 10.48
C LEU A 703 9.41 -1.90 8.96
N GLY A 704 8.43 -1.22 8.35
CA GLY A 704 8.42 -0.97 6.91
C GLY A 704 8.16 -2.18 6.00
N MET A 705 7.71 -3.31 6.55
CA MET A 705 7.40 -4.51 5.76
C MET A 705 5.99 -4.47 5.16
N ASP A 706 5.07 -3.70 5.75
CA ASP A 706 3.66 -3.54 5.36
C ASP A 706 2.90 -4.89 5.30
N ASN A 707 3.23 -5.81 6.23
CA ASN A 707 2.76 -7.19 6.22
C ASN A 707 1.43 -7.46 6.93
N TYR A 708 0.80 -6.52 7.62
CA TYR A 708 -0.42 -6.77 8.39
C TYR A 708 -1.43 -5.62 8.23
N PHE A 709 -2.62 -5.79 8.78
CA PHE A 709 -3.63 -4.74 8.91
C PHE A 709 -3.79 -4.32 10.35
N GLY A 710 -3.55 -3.06 10.65
CA GLY A 710 -3.94 -2.57 11.95
C GLY A 710 -3.82 -1.07 12.06
N ALA A 711 -4.72 -0.53 12.85
CA ALA A 711 -4.67 0.82 13.34
C ALA A 711 -4.88 0.80 14.85
N PRO A 712 -3.80 0.68 15.63
CA PRO A 712 -3.86 0.91 17.06
C PRO A 712 -4.50 2.27 17.33
N PHE A 713 -5.46 2.30 18.25
CA PHE A 713 -6.11 3.52 18.66
C PHE A 713 -6.51 3.48 20.12
N TYR A 714 -6.72 4.66 20.67
CA TYR A 714 -7.27 4.82 22.00
C TYR A 714 -8.08 6.12 22.08
N ALA A 715 -9.13 6.08 22.88
CA ALA A 715 -9.90 7.24 23.30
C ALA A 715 -9.58 7.59 24.75
N VAL A 716 -9.59 8.89 25.07
CA VAL A 716 -9.45 9.40 26.43
C VAL A 716 -10.67 10.26 26.72
N ASN A 717 -11.59 9.73 27.53
CA ASN A 717 -12.85 10.38 27.91
C ASN A 717 -13.34 9.87 29.26
N ASN A 718 -14.25 10.61 29.91
CA ASN A 718 -14.75 10.26 31.24
C ASN A 718 -15.68 9.03 31.34
N GLY A 719 -15.78 8.21 30.28
CA GLY A 719 -16.62 7.00 30.28
C GLY A 719 -18.13 7.25 30.30
N SER A 720 -18.59 8.50 30.25
CA SER A 720 -20.02 8.83 30.28
C SER A 720 -20.78 8.24 29.08
N GLU A 721 -22.09 8.00 29.25
CA GLU A 721 -22.94 7.29 28.27
C GLU A 721 -22.93 7.94 26.87
N LYS A 722 -22.73 9.26 26.78
CA LYS A 722 -22.60 9.98 25.49
C LYS A 722 -21.37 9.55 24.69
N TRP A 723 -20.31 9.05 25.33
CA TRP A 723 -19.09 8.57 24.68
C TRP A 723 -19.14 7.08 24.34
N LYS A 724 -20.23 6.38 24.69
CA LYS A 724 -20.44 4.98 24.37
C LYS A 724 -20.23 4.62 22.89
N PRO A 725 -20.64 5.45 21.89
CA PRO A 725 -20.35 5.16 20.49
C PRO A 725 -18.85 4.99 20.20
N PHE A 726 -17.98 5.80 20.83
CA PHE A 726 -16.53 5.69 20.70
C PHE A 726 -15.97 4.51 21.48
N ASN A 727 -16.41 4.33 22.73
CA ASN A 727 -15.93 3.27 23.61
C ASN A 727 -16.30 1.86 23.10
N ARG A 728 -17.26 1.76 22.18
CA ARG A 728 -17.65 0.53 21.48
C ARG A 728 -16.92 0.29 20.16
N LEU A 729 -16.14 1.24 19.64
CA LEU A 729 -15.35 1.03 18.42
C LEU A 729 -14.47 -0.24 18.50
N PRO A 730 -13.79 -0.57 19.62
CA PRO A 730 -12.96 -1.78 19.72
C PRO A 730 -13.75 -3.09 19.60
N THR A 731 -15.03 -3.10 19.98
CA THR A 731 -15.86 -4.32 20.04
C THR A 731 -16.76 -4.48 18.82
N ARG A 732 -16.80 -3.51 17.92
CA ARG A 732 -17.57 -3.56 16.68
C ARG A 732 -16.83 -4.34 15.61
N GLU A 733 -17.40 -5.47 15.19
CA GLU A 733 -16.83 -6.38 14.19
C GLU A 733 -16.35 -5.66 12.92
N VAL A 734 -17.11 -4.67 12.42
CA VAL A 734 -16.77 -3.87 11.24
C VAL A 734 -15.45 -3.09 11.34
N HIS A 735 -14.98 -2.82 12.57
CA HIS A 735 -13.74 -2.12 12.82
C HIS A 735 -12.61 -3.05 13.25
N GLN A 736 -12.90 -4.28 13.67
CA GLN A 736 -11.90 -5.22 14.16
C GLN A 736 -10.99 -5.70 13.05
N THR A 737 -9.69 -5.75 13.32
CA THR A 737 -8.73 -6.34 12.38
C THR A 737 -8.82 -7.87 12.32
N ASP A 738 -8.18 -8.47 11.32
CA ASP A 738 -8.10 -9.93 11.20
C ASP A 738 -7.25 -10.54 12.33
N ILE A 739 -7.49 -11.82 12.62
CA ILE A 739 -6.87 -12.52 13.75
C ILE A 739 -5.34 -12.47 13.67
N LEU A 740 -4.74 -12.75 12.51
CA LEU A 740 -3.28 -12.74 12.33
C LEU A 740 -2.70 -11.36 12.65
N SER A 741 -3.32 -10.31 12.12
CA SER A 741 -2.90 -8.96 12.42
C SER A 741 -3.04 -8.64 13.91
N CYS A 742 -4.13 -9.07 14.56
CA CYS A 742 -4.26 -8.93 16.01
C CYS A 742 -3.11 -9.61 16.76
N GLN A 743 -2.74 -10.84 16.38
CA GLN A 743 -1.61 -11.55 16.98
C GLN A 743 -0.30 -10.76 16.83
N TRP A 744 -0.04 -10.22 15.64
CA TRP A 744 1.13 -9.40 15.37
C TRP A 744 1.18 -8.15 16.26
N PHE A 745 0.06 -7.42 16.35
CA PHE A 745 0.04 -6.19 17.14
C PHE A 745 0.12 -6.45 18.64
N CYS A 746 -0.45 -7.55 19.18
CA CYS A 746 -0.19 -7.96 20.56
C CYS A 746 1.30 -8.20 20.78
N LEU A 747 1.92 -9.04 19.94
CA LEU A 747 3.34 -9.37 20.04
C LEU A 747 4.23 -8.12 19.96
N ALA A 748 4.00 -7.26 18.97
CA ALA A 748 4.82 -6.08 18.74
C ALA A 748 4.72 -5.05 19.87
N ASN A 749 3.52 -4.82 20.41
CA ASN A 749 3.33 -3.87 21.50
C ASN A 749 3.85 -4.40 22.84
N GLN A 750 3.85 -5.71 23.05
CA GLN A 750 4.38 -6.32 24.27
C GLN A 750 5.91 -6.40 24.27
N TYR A 751 6.52 -6.72 23.12
CA TYR A 751 7.96 -7.07 23.09
C TYR A 751 8.84 -6.08 22.33
N ALA A 752 8.30 -5.26 21.43
CA ALA A 752 9.09 -4.44 20.50
C ALA A 752 8.79 -2.93 20.53
N THR A 753 7.93 -2.44 21.43
CA THR A 753 7.52 -1.02 21.47
C THR A 753 8.68 -0.03 21.50
N THR A 754 9.69 -0.27 22.34
CA THR A 754 10.86 0.61 22.47
C THR A 754 11.70 0.63 21.18
N VAL A 755 11.98 -0.54 20.59
CA VAL A 755 12.80 -0.63 19.38
C VAL A 755 12.04 -0.11 18.14
N LEU A 756 10.72 -0.24 18.09
CA LEU A 756 9.88 0.40 17.05
C LEU A 756 9.95 1.93 17.12
N SER A 757 10.01 2.49 18.33
CA SER A 757 10.16 3.94 18.53
C SER A 757 11.53 4.43 18.09
N GLN A 758 12.59 3.67 18.39
CA GLN A 758 13.94 3.96 17.90
C GLN A 758 14.05 3.83 16.38
N TYR A 759 13.38 2.85 15.77
CA TYR A 759 13.29 2.69 14.31
C TYR A 759 12.67 3.93 13.65
N ARG A 760 11.55 4.44 14.19
CA ARG A 760 10.95 5.71 13.73
C ARG A 760 11.93 6.87 13.83
N LYS A 761 12.52 7.04 15.01
CA LYS A 761 13.43 8.14 15.30
C LYS A 761 14.60 8.16 14.33
N LEU A 762 15.19 7.00 14.02
CA LEU A 762 16.31 6.94 13.08
C LEU A 762 15.92 7.39 11.67
N ILE A 763 14.72 7.05 11.19
CA ILE A 763 14.20 7.56 9.91
C ILE A 763 14.00 9.08 9.96
N PHE A 764 13.51 9.62 11.08
CA PHE A 764 13.34 11.07 11.26
C PHE A 764 14.70 11.79 11.27
N ASP A 765 15.68 11.24 12.00
CA ASP A 765 17.04 11.77 12.07
C ASP A 765 17.71 11.75 10.69
N ASN A 766 17.58 10.64 9.94
CA ASN A 766 18.09 10.53 8.57
C ASN A 766 17.47 11.57 7.64
N THR A 767 16.14 11.73 7.73
CA THR A 767 15.43 12.74 6.94
C THR A 767 15.90 14.15 7.28
N ARG A 768 16.04 14.47 8.57
CA ARG A 768 16.54 15.76 9.04
C ARG A 768 17.95 16.04 8.54
N GLN A 769 18.85 15.06 8.64
CA GLN A 769 20.22 15.18 8.15
C GLN A 769 20.22 15.56 6.66
N ILE A 770 19.43 14.88 5.83
CA ILE A 770 19.36 15.18 4.40
C ILE A 770 18.79 16.58 4.16
N LEU A 771 17.70 16.96 4.85
CA LEU A 771 17.08 18.29 4.71
C LEU A 771 18.05 19.43 5.05
N ASN A 772 18.91 19.24 6.05
CA ASN A 772 19.91 20.23 6.47
C ASN A 772 21.00 20.48 5.40
N HIS A 773 21.17 19.56 4.46
CA HIS A 773 22.17 19.65 3.38
C HIS A 773 21.55 20.00 2.02
N ILE A 774 20.28 20.45 1.98
CA ILE A 774 19.68 20.95 0.73
C ILE A 774 20.44 22.20 0.26
N PRO A 775 20.93 22.24 -1.00
CA PRO A 775 21.56 23.43 -1.56
C PRO A 775 20.62 24.65 -1.56
N GLU A 776 21.14 25.84 -1.24
CA GLU A 776 20.36 27.09 -1.17
C GLU A 776 19.55 27.38 -2.45
N LYS A 777 20.08 27.07 -3.63
CA LYS A 777 19.39 27.24 -4.92
C LYS A 777 18.11 26.40 -5.05
N LEU A 778 18.04 25.28 -4.32
CA LEU A 778 16.89 24.37 -4.32
C LEU A 778 15.93 24.65 -3.16
N LYS A 779 16.35 25.41 -2.14
CA LYS A 779 15.45 25.87 -1.09
C LYS A 779 14.41 26.84 -1.69
N PRO A 780 13.19 26.91 -1.14
CA PRO A 780 12.21 27.89 -1.59
C PRO A 780 12.75 29.30 -1.33
N GLY A 781 12.86 30.11 -2.38
CA GLY A 781 13.26 31.52 -2.21
C GLY A 781 12.20 32.33 -1.46
N ASN A 782 12.64 33.36 -0.74
CA ASN A 782 11.76 34.38 -0.17
C ASN A 782 12.02 35.74 -0.90
N PRO A 783 11.05 36.32 -1.63
CA PRO A 783 9.75 35.74 -1.99
C PRO A 783 9.90 34.59 -3.00
N LEU A 784 8.85 33.77 -3.13
CA LEU A 784 8.79 32.67 -4.09
C LEU A 784 9.15 33.17 -5.49
N ASN A 785 10.34 32.81 -5.98
CA ASN A 785 10.77 33.20 -7.31
C ASN A 785 9.90 32.46 -8.35
N PRO A 786 9.05 33.15 -9.12
CA PRO A 786 8.17 32.50 -10.11
C PRO A 786 8.96 31.78 -11.22
N LYS A 787 10.26 32.06 -11.36
CA LYS A 787 11.17 31.38 -12.27
C LYS A 787 11.73 30.07 -11.70
N GLN A 788 11.64 29.83 -10.39
CA GLN A 788 12.14 28.61 -9.76
C GLN A 788 11.22 27.45 -10.10
N ARG A 789 11.59 26.68 -11.12
CA ARG A 789 10.78 25.56 -11.62
C ARG A 789 11.00 24.24 -10.87
N LEU A 790 11.97 24.22 -9.98
CA LEU A 790 12.37 23.08 -9.17
C LEU A 790 12.76 23.61 -7.78
N ARG A 791 12.15 23.06 -6.73
CA ARG A 791 12.53 23.36 -5.34
C ARG A 791 12.26 22.16 -4.45
N ILE A 792 12.90 22.14 -3.29
CA ILE A 792 12.68 21.13 -2.26
C ILE A 792 11.99 21.82 -1.08
N ASN A 793 10.89 21.24 -0.61
CA ASN A 793 10.18 21.78 0.55
C ASN A 793 11.03 21.64 1.81
N THR A 794 11.00 22.65 2.68
CA THR A 794 11.67 22.62 3.98
C THR A 794 10.79 21.95 5.04
N ALA A 795 11.36 21.70 6.23
CA ALA A 795 10.61 21.32 7.41
C ALA A 795 11.16 22.07 8.63
N SER A 796 10.29 22.57 9.52
CA SER A 796 10.70 23.21 10.78
C SER A 796 11.52 22.24 11.64
N GLU A 797 12.43 22.75 12.49
CA GLU A 797 13.34 21.90 13.27
C GLU A 797 12.61 20.96 14.24
N ASP A 798 11.49 21.42 14.79
CA ASP A 798 10.64 20.69 15.72
C ASP A 798 9.73 19.65 15.03
N MET A 799 9.62 19.62 13.70
CA MET A 799 8.83 18.59 13.02
C MET A 799 9.56 17.25 12.92
N ASP A 800 8.86 16.16 13.21
CA ASP A 800 9.33 14.80 12.90
C ASP A 800 9.08 14.49 11.41
N ALA A 801 10.02 14.90 10.54
CA ALA A 801 9.92 14.68 9.10
C ALA A 801 10.35 13.25 8.72
N CYS A 802 9.60 12.59 7.84
CA CYS A 802 9.92 11.22 7.34
C CYS A 802 9.94 11.12 5.81
N PHE A 803 9.97 12.26 5.13
CA PHE A 803 10.00 12.36 3.68
C PHE A 803 10.57 13.73 3.24
N ILE A 804 10.92 13.80 1.96
CA ILE A 804 11.45 14.98 1.29
C ILE A 804 10.63 15.18 0.01
N ASP A 805 10.00 16.34 -0.12
CA ASP A 805 9.16 16.66 -1.27
C ASP A 805 9.86 17.64 -2.21
N ILE A 806 10.11 17.19 -3.44
CA ILE A 806 10.64 17.99 -4.54
C ILE A 806 9.48 18.49 -5.40
N LYS A 807 9.25 19.80 -5.41
CA LYS A 807 8.23 20.45 -6.25
C LYS A 807 8.80 20.76 -7.62
N VAL A 808 8.11 20.29 -8.66
CA VAL A 808 8.41 20.57 -10.06
C VAL A 808 7.25 21.36 -10.66
N LEU A 809 7.52 22.57 -11.15
CA LEU A 809 6.51 23.55 -11.57
C LEU A 809 6.62 23.91 -13.05
N GLY A 810 5.48 24.24 -13.66
CA GLY A 810 5.34 24.80 -15.01
C GLY A 810 5.22 23.75 -16.11
N LEU A 811 5.12 24.20 -17.36
CA LEU A 811 4.88 23.34 -18.52
C LEU A 811 5.87 22.15 -18.57
N GLY A 812 5.34 20.95 -18.79
CA GLY A 812 6.14 19.72 -18.84
C GLY A 812 6.66 19.23 -17.48
N HIS A 813 6.11 19.70 -16.36
CA HIS A 813 6.49 19.26 -15.01
C HIS A 813 6.49 17.73 -14.87
N LYS A 814 5.47 17.01 -15.36
CA LYS A 814 5.40 15.54 -15.28
C LYS A 814 6.60 14.85 -15.94
N ALA A 815 6.97 15.29 -17.14
CA ALA A 815 8.12 14.72 -17.86
C ALA A 815 9.43 14.98 -17.12
N ARG A 816 9.60 16.20 -16.59
CA ARG A 816 10.75 16.56 -15.75
C ARG A 816 10.79 15.79 -14.45
N SER A 817 9.65 15.57 -13.80
CA SER A 817 9.58 14.75 -12.59
C SER A 817 10.00 13.31 -12.84
N ILE A 818 9.57 12.72 -13.96
CA ILE A 818 10.00 11.37 -14.39
C ILE A 818 11.50 11.34 -14.66
N GLU A 819 12.03 12.36 -15.34
CA GLU A 819 13.47 12.46 -15.63
C GLU A 819 14.30 12.58 -14.36
N LEU A 820 13.94 13.51 -13.46
CA LEU A 820 14.61 13.73 -12.17
C LEU A 820 14.59 12.46 -11.33
N LEU A 821 13.42 11.84 -11.18
CA LEU A 821 13.28 10.59 -10.46
C LEU A 821 14.11 9.47 -11.12
N GLY A 822 14.18 9.40 -12.45
CA GLY A 822 15.04 8.48 -13.18
C GLY A 822 16.53 8.65 -12.87
N ARG A 823 17.01 9.90 -12.74
CA ARG A 823 18.40 10.20 -12.32
C ARG A 823 18.66 9.79 -10.87
N PHE A 824 17.69 10.02 -9.99
CA PHE A 824 17.77 9.56 -8.59
C PHE A 824 17.90 8.04 -8.51
N TYR A 825 17.08 7.31 -9.28
CA TYR A 825 17.17 5.84 -9.40
C TYR A 825 18.54 5.38 -9.88
N GLU A 826 19.06 5.98 -10.96
CA GLU A 826 20.36 5.64 -11.50
C GLU A 826 21.47 5.81 -10.47
N LYS A 827 21.43 6.91 -9.71
CA LYS A 827 22.40 7.19 -8.65
C LYS A 827 22.35 6.17 -7.52
N MET A 828 21.17 5.87 -7.00
CA MET A 828 20.98 4.85 -5.95
C MET A 828 21.50 3.49 -6.39
N ILE A 829 21.12 3.05 -7.60
CA ILE A 829 21.56 1.76 -8.17
C ILE A 829 23.08 1.73 -8.37
N SER A 830 23.69 2.83 -8.81
CA SER A 830 25.15 2.90 -9.01
C SER A 830 25.95 2.74 -7.71
N LYS A 831 25.34 3.07 -6.57
CA LYS A 831 25.90 2.90 -5.22
C LYS A 831 25.50 1.57 -4.57
N GLY A 832 24.79 0.71 -5.30
CA GLY A 832 24.30 -0.57 -4.78
C GLY A 832 23.14 -0.44 -3.79
N ILE A 833 22.50 0.73 -3.69
CA ILE A 833 21.39 0.98 -2.79
C ILE A 833 20.10 0.49 -3.42
N LYS A 834 19.33 -0.27 -2.64
CA LYS A 834 18.00 -0.74 -3.01
C LYS A 834 16.99 0.34 -2.70
N LEU A 835 16.14 0.65 -3.66
CA LEU A 835 15.09 1.65 -3.52
C LEU A 835 13.74 0.93 -3.63
N GLN A 836 12.66 1.56 -3.22
CA GLN A 836 11.30 1.03 -3.36
C GLN A 836 10.43 2.03 -4.14
N THR A 837 9.28 1.55 -4.63
CA THR A 837 8.24 2.33 -5.33
C THR A 837 6.87 2.01 -4.74
N ARG A 838 6.61 2.46 -3.52
CA ARG A 838 5.38 2.18 -2.77
C ARG A 838 4.69 3.49 -2.40
N ALA A 839 3.36 3.52 -2.40
CA ALA A 839 2.58 4.65 -1.89
C ALA A 839 2.48 4.59 -0.34
N THR A 840 3.64 4.50 0.31
CA THR A 840 3.80 4.26 1.75
C THR A 840 5.12 4.88 2.24
N PHE A 841 5.33 4.92 3.55
CA PHE A 841 6.52 5.48 4.18
C PHE A 841 6.86 4.72 5.47
N GLY A 842 8.02 5.02 6.06
CA GLY A 842 8.55 4.27 7.21
C GLY A 842 9.25 2.96 6.81
N LEU A 843 9.74 2.89 5.58
CA LEU A 843 10.38 1.73 4.98
C LEU A 843 11.87 1.65 5.40
N TYR A 844 12.41 0.43 5.56
CA TYR A 844 13.82 0.23 5.92
C TYR A 844 14.75 0.55 4.75
N HIS A 845 14.29 0.35 3.52
CA HIS A 845 14.95 0.86 2.33
C HIS A 845 14.35 2.20 1.91
N PRO A 846 15.15 3.07 1.26
CA PRO A 846 14.64 4.26 0.60
C PRO A 846 13.43 3.94 -0.28
N ASN A 847 12.53 4.92 -0.44
CA ASN A 847 11.37 4.82 -1.33
C ASN A 847 11.18 6.12 -2.11
N ALA A 848 10.67 6.03 -3.34
CA ALA A 848 10.41 7.22 -4.15
C ALA A 848 9.17 7.07 -5.03
N LEU A 849 8.38 8.13 -5.13
CA LEU A 849 7.19 8.18 -5.98
C LEU A 849 6.90 9.59 -6.50
N ILE A 850 6.09 9.67 -7.56
CA ILE A 850 5.53 10.95 -8.05
C ILE A 850 4.09 11.05 -7.58
N ILE A 851 3.79 12.12 -6.84
CA ILE A 851 2.45 12.50 -6.42
C ILE A 851 1.94 13.55 -7.41
N SER A 852 0.94 13.17 -8.22
CA SER A 852 0.28 14.04 -9.21
C SER A 852 -1.22 14.09 -8.91
N VAL A 853 -1.59 14.89 -7.91
CA VAL A 853 -2.99 14.99 -7.47
C VAL A 853 -3.67 16.23 -8.08
N ASN A 854 -2.90 17.25 -8.49
CA ASN A 854 -3.45 18.50 -8.99
C ASN A 854 -2.94 18.85 -10.40
N GLU A 855 -3.59 18.29 -11.43
CA GLU A 855 -3.27 18.61 -12.83
C GLU A 855 -3.57 20.07 -13.20
N VAL A 856 -4.39 20.76 -12.39
CA VAL A 856 -4.82 22.14 -12.65
C VAL A 856 -3.71 23.15 -12.37
N GLU A 857 -2.76 22.82 -11.50
CA GLU A 857 -1.71 23.74 -11.05
C GLU A 857 -0.38 23.61 -11.81
N ASP A 858 -0.35 22.87 -12.93
CA ASP A 858 0.88 22.60 -13.71
C ASP A 858 2.08 22.19 -12.82
N SER A 859 1.80 21.38 -11.79
CA SER A 859 2.79 20.96 -10.79
C SER A 859 2.77 19.46 -10.53
N SER A 860 3.95 18.93 -10.20
CA SER A 860 4.14 17.57 -9.71
C SER A 860 5.04 17.60 -8.49
N THR A 861 4.79 16.69 -7.55
CA THR A 861 5.66 16.50 -6.39
C THR A 861 6.36 15.15 -6.52
N ILE A 862 7.68 15.12 -6.46
CA ILE A 862 8.44 13.88 -6.25
C ILE A 862 8.62 13.75 -4.74
N ARG A 863 8.14 12.66 -4.16
CA ARG A 863 8.35 12.37 -2.75
C ARG A 863 9.43 11.31 -2.62
N LEU A 864 10.45 11.63 -1.84
CA LEU A 864 11.53 10.73 -1.48
C LEU A 864 11.43 10.41 0.00
N HIS A 865 11.55 9.14 0.35
CA HIS A 865 11.59 8.63 1.71
C HIS A 865 12.98 8.07 1.98
N PRO A 866 13.74 8.65 2.92
CA PRO A 866 14.94 8.02 3.44
C PRO A 866 14.62 6.67 4.09
N GLY A 867 15.58 5.74 4.00
CA GLY A 867 15.51 4.45 4.67
C GLY A 867 16.09 4.50 6.09
N LEU A 868 16.36 3.32 6.64
CA LEU A 868 16.94 3.18 7.97
C LEU A 868 18.46 3.43 7.99
N ASN A 869 19.17 3.12 6.90
CA ASN A 869 20.63 3.19 6.84
C ASN A 869 21.16 4.63 6.67
N PRO A 870 21.83 5.21 7.69
CA PRO A 870 22.33 6.59 7.61
C PRO A 870 23.41 6.80 6.54
N GLU A 871 24.13 5.77 6.15
CA GLU A 871 25.17 5.85 5.11
C GLU A 871 24.56 6.19 3.74
N GLU A 872 23.30 5.83 3.52
CA GLU A 872 22.57 6.12 2.29
C GLU A 872 22.24 7.62 2.15
N ASN A 873 22.24 8.38 3.27
CA ASN A 873 21.96 9.82 3.27
C ASN A 873 22.94 10.60 2.39
N ALA A 874 24.20 10.18 2.32
CA ALA A 874 25.21 10.78 1.46
C ALA A 874 24.78 10.77 -0.02
N VAL A 875 24.11 9.72 -0.48
CA VAL A 875 23.67 9.59 -1.88
C VAL A 875 22.52 10.55 -2.20
N PHE A 876 21.63 10.82 -1.24
CA PHE A 876 20.61 11.87 -1.36
C PHE A 876 21.25 13.27 -1.44
N ILE A 877 22.21 13.55 -0.57
CA ILE A 877 22.92 14.84 -0.51
C ILE A 877 23.65 15.09 -1.83
N GLU A 878 24.48 14.13 -2.26
CA GLU A 878 25.16 14.20 -3.55
C GLU A 878 24.14 14.35 -4.72
N TYR A 879 22.95 13.76 -4.62
CA TYR A 879 21.91 13.91 -5.65
C TYR A 879 21.41 15.35 -5.70
N PHE A 880 21.09 15.96 -4.56
CA PHE A 880 20.63 17.35 -4.51
C PHE A 880 21.71 18.33 -4.94
N GLU A 881 22.96 18.12 -4.57
CA GLU A 881 24.09 18.91 -5.08
C GLU A 881 24.17 18.86 -6.60
N SER A 882 23.93 17.70 -7.22
CA SER A 882 23.93 17.58 -8.69
C SER A 882 22.74 18.24 -9.40
N LEU A 883 21.70 18.64 -8.65
CA LEU A 883 20.54 19.37 -9.17
C LEU A 883 20.71 20.90 -9.08
N ALA A 884 21.61 21.40 -8.23
CA ALA A 884 21.86 22.82 -7.96
C ALA A 884 22.86 23.45 -8.95
#